data_AF-A0A1B0AEW9-F1
#
_entry.id   AF-A0A1B0AEW9-F1
#
_cell.length_a   1.000
_cell.length_b   1.000
_cell.length_c   1.000
_cell.angle_alpha   90.00
_cell.angle_beta   90.00
_cell.angle_gamma   90.00
#
_symmetry.space_group_name_H-M   'P 1'
#
loop_
_entity.id
_entity.type
_entity.pdbx_description
1 polymer ?
#
loop_
_entity_poly.entity_id
_entity_poly.type
_entity_poly.pdbx_seq_one_letter_code
_entity_poly.pdbx_strand_id
1 'polypeptide(L)'
;MRFTLKSIKTAGTVLKVVGASWQKTRIGTYILIGAGLLVIGAFFISYVERPEYDGTYCATAFWTKQFGFQIEYWKQQNDLLNIPKGAARICYKDSIYENGLVIKNLNIERLKRLVLHTLRSWAQIEIETQRTSPDWVQAYGAGVIEGSLTWNQIYNQWLNTIMSSCDRDENAQHFCTWLRELLENNFNEIKETAASKSEHDHYWHQINLYFIQLKGLETGYRQGAKRARSDLEGAIPWSDFLLMNSAADIHDLKIYYENYILNGINRTTDETEPKNFFLPSATMITKIYPTGNASTWQLLFGHSSAGSYTSMLRIQKRYKFHYHIASNQNSNTVPGMDIAFTGYPGILASTDDFYIIKGRQVHAIVAGVGIKNENLELWQTVNVQKAMPLAARVMAANRLAQSRRSWTKALSRHPFTGSKQWITIDLNKLSPLESLYELDENNLELDEEAASIERQNHLKGLVWIAEQLPGRMHMRDVSAFFLQTVDNSTTWLASGIPYYKEILEASCVNNEAYVTNLTTAESRELTNLEAIDKFLRTRGFRGDLLDDEQSVAYGNIDIKLFAYNARLGMSDYHAFAGPVFIRLQHVQTRSLPAAMGYRGDLAPASLIRDDRLSVVVDDAAELAELQVITERRIVRDDMRAVAMSQISSSPFKWSSVAEKMATLQHAGHPDEWNFGKVSPKWAW
;
A
#
# COMPACT_ATOMS: atom_id res chain seq x y z
N MET A 1 -30.27 50.57 -107.25
CA MET A 1 -30.10 49.96 -105.91
C MET A 1 -30.95 50.75 -104.93
N ARG A 2 -32.10 50.19 -104.51
CA ARG A 2 -32.97 50.75 -103.45
C ARG A 2 -32.31 50.48 -102.10
N PHE A 3 -32.28 51.44 -101.18
CA PHE A 3 -32.76 51.26 -99.82
C PHE A 3 -33.03 52.62 -99.17
N THR A 4 -34.28 52.77 -98.73
CA THR A 4 -34.92 53.96 -98.15
C THR A 4 -35.02 53.81 -96.63
N LEU A 5 -34.95 54.94 -95.93
CA LEU A 5 -35.11 55.11 -94.47
C LEU A 5 -36.43 54.56 -93.89
N LYS A 6 -36.39 54.06 -92.64
CA LYS A 6 -37.43 54.06 -91.58
C LYS A 6 -36.73 53.87 -90.22
N SER A 7 -36.70 54.83 -89.29
CA SER A 7 -37.73 55.31 -88.34
C SER A 7 -37.98 54.45 -87.09
N ILE A 8 -37.46 54.94 -85.95
CA ILE A 8 -38.01 55.04 -84.57
C ILE A 8 -38.50 53.75 -83.85
N LYS A 9 -37.91 53.46 -82.67
CA LYS A 9 -38.57 53.49 -81.33
C LYS A 9 -37.63 53.03 -80.20
N THR A 10 -37.47 53.88 -79.20
CA THR A 10 -36.97 53.58 -77.84
C THR A 10 -37.84 52.52 -77.18
N ALA A 11 -37.23 51.39 -76.77
CA ALA A 11 -37.83 50.43 -75.86
C ALA A 11 -37.26 50.67 -74.45
N GLY A 12 -38.08 51.20 -73.55
CA GLY A 12 -37.80 51.20 -72.12
C GLY A 12 -37.86 49.77 -71.60
N THR A 13 -36.72 49.23 -71.17
CA THR A 13 -36.68 47.94 -70.48
C THR A 13 -37.07 48.16 -69.02
N VAL A 14 -38.32 47.87 -68.70
CA VAL A 14 -38.80 47.77 -67.31
C VAL A 14 -38.12 46.54 -66.68
N LEU A 15 -37.21 46.79 -65.73
CA LEU A 15 -36.72 45.75 -64.82
C LEU A 15 -37.90 45.28 -63.96
N LYS A 16 -38.44 44.11 -64.31
CA LYS A 16 -39.50 43.44 -63.56
C LYS A 16 -38.90 42.92 -62.26
N VAL A 17 -39.03 43.70 -61.18
CA VAL A 17 -38.70 43.24 -59.82
C VAL A 17 -39.66 42.10 -59.48
N VAL A 18 -39.15 40.86 -59.53
CA VAL A 18 -39.90 39.68 -59.12
C VAL A 18 -39.96 39.72 -57.60
N GLY A 19 -41.10 40.11 -57.04
CA GLY A 19 -41.34 40.11 -55.60
C GLY A 19 -41.04 38.73 -55.02
N ALA A 20 -40.10 38.66 -54.07
CA ALA A 20 -39.82 37.46 -53.32
C ALA A 20 -41.11 36.98 -52.63
N SER A 21 -41.43 35.69 -52.76
CA SER A 21 -42.59 35.07 -52.11
C SER A 21 -42.55 35.35 -50.61
N TRP A 22 -43.57 36.05 -50.11
CA TRP A 22 -43.70 36.43 -48.69
C TRP A 22 -43.54 35.26 -47.72
N GLN A 23 -44.01 34.07 -48.11
CA GLN A 23 -43.81 32.84 -47.33
C GLN A 23 -42.33 32.41 -47.25
N LYS A 24 -41.57 32.52 -48.35
CA LYS A 24 -40.14 32.18 -48.36
C LYS A 24 -39.34 33.15 -47.50
N THR A 25 -39.67 34.45 -47.51
CA THR A 25 -39.05 35.45 -46.64
C THR A 25 -39.32 35.15 -45.16
N ARG A 26 -40.56 34.79 -44.81
CA ARG A 26 -40.96 34.46 -43.44
C ARG A 26 -40.29 33.20 -42.90
N ILE A 27 -40.17 32.16 -43.73
CA ILE A 27 -39.41 30.93 -43.39
C ILE A 27 -37.93 31.26 -43.20
N GLY A 28 -37.33 32.05 -44.09
CA GLY A 28 -35.94 32.51 -43.95
C GLY A 28 -35.71 33.29 -42.65
N THR A 29 -36.64 34.17 -42.27
CA THR A 29 -36.58 34.89 -40.99
C THR A 29 -36.67 33.95 -39.79
N TYR A 30 -37.56 32.94 -39.80
CA TYR A 30 -37.62 31.96 -38.71
C TYR A 30 -36.36 31.10 -38.60
N ILE A 31 -35.75 30.73 -39.72
CA ILE A 31 -34.47 30.02 -39.73
C ILE A 31 -33.35 30.90 -39.16
N LEU A 32 -33.29 32.17 -39.54
CA LEU A 32 -32.29 33.11 -39.01
C LEU A 32 -32.48 33.39 -37.52
N ILE A 33 -33.72 33.52 -37.05
CA ILE A 33 -34.02 33.65 -35.62
C ILE A 33 -33.62 32.37 -34.88
N GLY A 34 -33.95 31.19 -35.41
CA GLY A 34 -33.55 29.90 -34.83
C GLY A 34 -32.04 29.74 -34.76
N ALA A 35 -31.32 30.09 -35.83
CA ALA A 35 -29.86 30.09 -35.86
C ALA A 35 -29.27 31.10 -34.87
N GLY A 36 -29.86 32.30 -34.77
CA GLY A 36 -29.46 33.32 -33.80
C GLY A 36 -29.64 32.85 -32.36
N LEU A 37 -30.76 32.19 -32.04
CA LEU A 37 -31.00 31.59 -30.72
C LEU A 37 -30.03 30.45 -30.41
N LEU A 38 -29.67 29.62 -31.40
CA LEU A 38 -28.65 28.59 -31.23
C LEU A 38 -27.26 29.18 -30.98
N VAL A 39 -26.89 30.26 -31.66
CA VAL A 39 -25.63 30.97 -31.45
C VAL A 39 -25.60 31.59 -30.05
N ILE A 40 -26.69 32.26 -29.64
CA ILE A 40 -26.82 32.81 -28.28
C ILE A 40 -26.72 31.68 -27.24
N GLY A 41 -27.42 30.56 -27.44
CA GLY A 41 -27.32 29.37 -26.58
C GLY A 41 -25.91 28.79 -26.52
N ALA A 42 -25.18 28.74 -27.64
CA ALA A 42 -23.80 28.30 -27.69
C ALA A 42 -22.86 29.25 -26.92
N PHE A 43 -23.07 30.57 -27.02
CA PHE A 43 -22.34 31.54 -26.22
C PHE A 43 -22.64 31.37 -24.72
N PHE A 44 -23.90 31.19 -24.33
CA PHE A 44 -24.25 30.90 -22.93
C PHE A 44 -23.56 29.63 -22.42
N ILE A 45 -23.61 28.52 -23.18
CA ILE A 45 -22.93 27.26 -22.81
C ILE A 45 -21.40 27.43 -22.74
N SER A 46 -20.83 28.31 -23.57
CA SER A 46 -19.39 28.62 -23.56
C SER A 46 -18.96 29.50 -22.38
N TYR A 47 -19.86 30.32 -21.84
CA TYR A 47 -19.59 31.22 -20.70
C TYR A 47 -19.95 30.59 -19.34
N VAL A 48 -20.70 29.49 -19.32
CA VAL A 48 -20.87 28.71 -18.09
C VAL A 48 -19.52 28.08 -17.75
N GLU A 49 -18.92 28.55 -16.66
CA GLU A 49 -17.72 27.94 -16.07
C GLU A 49 -17.99 26.44 -15.87
N ARG A 50 -17.22 25.61 -16.57
CA ARG A 50 -17.30 24.17 -16.40
C ARG A 50 -16.63 23.84 -15.06
N PRO A 51 -17.26 23.04 -14.20
CA PRO A 51 -16.59 22.58 -12.99
C PRO A 51 -15.32 21.84 -13.38
N GLU A 52 -14.17 22.31 -12.89
CA GLU A 52 -12.91 21.59 -12.95
C GLU A 52 -12.96 20.47 -11.91
N TYR A 53 -12.99 19.23 -12.38
CA TYR A 53 -13.02 18.07 -11.50
C TYR A 53 -11.61 17.60 -11.19
N ASP A 54 -11.39 17.20 -9.94
CA ASP A 54 -10.08 16.75 -9.47
C ASP A 54 -9.81 15.25 -9.71
N GLY A 55 -10.68 14.55 -10.44
CA GLY A 55 -10.56 13.11 -10.70
C GLY A 55 -11.04 12.19 -9.57
N THR A 56 -11.71 12.71 -8.55
CA THR A 56 -12.28 11.91 -7.45
C THR A 56 -13.66 11.37 -7.82
N TYR A 57 -13.82 10.05 -7.88
CA TYR A 57 -15.09 9.37 -8.15
C TYR A 57 -15.73 8.85 -6.87
N CYS A 58 -17.01 9.09 -6.66
CA CYS A 58 -17.70 8.61 -5.46
C CYS A 58 -18.89 7.70 -5.80
N ALA A 59 -19.24 6.82 -4.86
CA ALA A 59 -20.39 5.93 -4.96
C ALA A 59 -21.02 5.68 -3.58
N THR A 60 -22.31 5.39 -3.55
CA THR A 60 -23.05 5.03 -2.33
C THR A 60 -23.77 3.71 -2.54
N ALA A 61 -23.61 2.78 -1.60
CA ALA A 61 -24.43 1.59 -1.47
C ALA A 61 -25.61 1.89 -0.55
N PHE A 62 -26.82 1.93 -1.11
CA PHE A 62 -28.05 1.94 -0.35
C PHE A 62 -28.54 0.52 -0.11
N TRP A 63 -29.21 0.31 1.02
CA TRP A 63 -29.80 -0.98 1.33
C TRP A 63 -31.08 -0.83 2.14
N THR A 64 -32.08 -1.63 1.79
CA THR A 64 -33.29 -1.84 2.60
C THR A 64 -33.67 -3.31 2.59
N LYS A 65 -34.43 -3.76 3.61
CA LYS A 65 -34.95 -5.13 3.66
C LYS A 65 -35.87 -5.48 2.47
N GLN A 66 -36.56 -4.49 1.90
CA GLN A 66 -37.54 -4.70 0.82
C GLN A 66 -36.89 -4.73 -0.57
N PHE A 67 -35.91 -3.85 -0.83
CA PHE A 67 -35.34 -3.66 -2.16
C PHE A 67 -33.91 -4.21 -2.31
N GLY A 68 -33.29 -4.70 -1.23
CA GLY A 68 -31.91 -5.17 -1.27
C GLY A 68 -30.92 -4.03 -1.50
N PHE A 69 -29.80 -4.33 -2.17
CA PHE A 69 -28.76 -3.35 -2.47
C PHE A 69 -29.05 -2.57 -3.75
N GLN A 70 -28.87 -1.25 -3.67
CA GLN A 70 -28.84 -0.36 -4.83
C GLN A 70 -27.57 0.48 -4.76
N ILE A 71 -26.75 0.44 -5.81
CA ILE A 71 -25.52 1.22 -5.90
C ILE A 71 -25.77 2.45 -6.77
N GLU A 72 -25.50 3.63 -6.22
CA GLU A 72 -25.55 4.88 -6.94
C GLU A 72 -24.12 5.41 -7.17
N TYR A 73 -23.82 5.81 -8.40
CA TYR A 73 -22.51 6.30 -8.80
C TYR A 73 -22.58 7.79 -9.10
N TRP A 74 -21.85 8.58 -8.32
CA TRP A 74 -21.92 10.04 -8.36
C TRP A 74 -20.99 10.66 -9.41
N LYS A 75 -20.31 9.85 -10.23
CA LYS A 75 -19.26 10.30 -11.18
C LYS A 75 -18.17 11.08 -10.43
N GLN A 76 -17.51 12.03 -11.10
CA GLN A 76 -16.50 12.89 -10.49
C GLN A 76 -17.17 13.95 -9.61
N GLN A 77 -16.61 14.19 -8.43
CA GLN A 77 -17.20 15.06 -7.41
C GLN A 77 -16.13 15.89 -6.71
N ASN A 78 -16.43 17.19 -6.53
CA ASN A 78 -15.62 18.11 -5.73
C ASN A 78 -16.25 18.36 -4.35
N ASP A 79 -17.58 18.26 -4.24
CA ASP A 79 -18.32 18.42 -2.99
C ASP A 79 -18.51 17.05 -2.32
N LEU A 80 -17.43 16.59 -1.67
CA LEU A 80 -17.37 15.26 -1.07
C LEU A 80 -18.22 15.14 0.21
N LEU A 81 -18.55 16.26 0.85
CA LEU A 81 -19.31 16.28 2.10
C LEU A 81 -20.79 15.89 1.90
N ASN A 82 -21.36 16.26 0.76
CA ASN A 82 -22.77 16.05 0.44
C ASN A 82 -23.07 14.68 -0.20
N ILE A 83 -22.07 13.81 -0.37
CA ILE A 83 -22.29 12.44 -0.85
C ILE A 83 -23.12 11.66 0.18
N PRO A 84 -24.30 11.11 -0.19
CA PRO A 84 -25.16 10.40 0.75
C PRO A 84 -24.45 9.24 1.43
N LYS A 85 -24.72 9.06 2.73
CA LYS A 85 -24.07 8.04 3.56
C LYS A 85 -24.49 6.61 3.22
N GLY A 86 -25.76 6.40 2.86
CA GLY A 86 -26.32 5.08 2.57
C GLY A 86 -26.06 4.06 3.70
N ALA A 87 -25.90 2.79 3.33
CA ALA A 87 -25.29 1.78 4.20
C ALA A 87 -23.76 1.85 4.16
N ALA A 88 -23.20 2.22 3.01
CA ALA A 88 -21.80 2.54 2.82
C ALA A 88 -21.61 3.58 1.71
N ARG A 89 -20.59 4.43 1.81
CA ARG A 89 -20.14 5.34 0.75
C ARG A 89 -18.64 5.25 0.56
N ILE A 90 -18.18 5.53 -0.65
CA ILE A 90 -16.77 5.53 -1.04
C ILE A 90 -16.45 6.76 -1.88
N CYS A 91 -15.23 7.26 -1.74
CA CYS A 91 -14.59 8.08 -2.76
C CYS A 91 -13.24 7.48 -3.15
N TYR A 92 -13.00 7.41 -4.46
CA TYR A 92 -11.84 6.81 -5.09
C TYR A 92 -11.17 7.84 -6.00
N LYS A 93 -9.85 7.96 -5.89
CA LYS A 93 -9.06 8.78 -6.78
C LYS A 93 -7.90 7.97 -7.33
N ASP A 94 -7.86 7.82 -8.65
CA ASP A 94 -6.73 7.19 -9.33
C ASP A 94 -5.66 8.25 -9.60
N SER A 95 -4.69 8.35 -8.69
CA SER A 95 -3.54 9.25 -8.84
C SER A 95 -2.27 8.51 -9.21
N ILE A 96 -2.34 7.31 -9.81
CA ILE A 96 -1.14 6.58 -10.25
C ILE A 96 -0.39 7.33 -11.36
N TYR A 97 -1.15 8.01 -12.22
CA TYR A 97 -0.65 8.77 -13.36
C TYR A 97 -0.84 10.28 -13.23
N GLU A 98 -1.07 10.81 -12.02
CA GLU A 98 -1.06 12.26 -11.79
C GLU A 98 0.39 12.75 -11.94
N ASN A 99 0.79 12.91 -13.20
CA ASN A 99 1.86 13.76 -13.61
C ASN A 99 1.38 15.17 -13.30
N GLY A 100 1.79 15.72 -12.15
CA GLY A 100 1.72 17.15 -11.93
C GLY A 100 2.15 17.85 -13.21
N LEU A 101 1.23 18.59 -13.82
CA LEU A 101 1.39 19.36 -15.06
C LEU A 101 2.88 19.59 -15.37
N VAL A 102 3.45 18.81 -16.28
CA VAL A 102 4.70 19.21 -16.91
C VAL A 102 4.33 20.41 -17.75
N ILE A 103 4.39 21.61 -17.16
CA ILE A 103 4.30 22.87 -17.88
C ILE A 103 5.55 22.89 -18.75
N LYS A 104 5.43 22.37 -19.98
CA LYS A 104 6.53 22.19 -20.94
C LYS A 104 7.21 23.52 -21.34
N ASN A 105 6.73 24.68 -20.87
CA ASN A 105 7.17 26.01 -21.31
C ASN A 105 7.41 27.03 -20.18
N LEU A 106 7.94 26.65 -19.01
CA LEU A 106 8.38 27.64 -18.00
C LEU A 106 9.90 27.59 -17.79
N ASN A 107 10.57 28.60 -18.32
CA ASN A 107 12.02 28.79 -18.24
C ASN A 107 12.45 29.45 -16.92
N ILE A 108 12.15 28.81 -15.78
CA ILE A 108 12.53 29.33 -14.46
C ILE A 108 12.98 28.17 -13.56
N GLU A 109 14.28 28.09 -13.27
CA GLU A 109 14.92 27.10 -12.36
C GLU A 109 14.28 27.06 -10.95
N ARG A 110 13.64 28.14 -10.49
CA ARG A 110 12.88 28.15 -9.22
C ARG A 110 11.59 27.32 -9.26
N LEU A 111 10.96 27.13 -10.42
CA LEU A 111 9.74 26.33 -10.56
C LEU A 111 10.01 24.82 -10.69
N LYS A 112 11.18 24.41 -11.19
CA LYS A 112 11.59 22.98 -11.19
C LYS A 112 11.59 22.38 -9.78
N ARG A 113 11.96 23.18 -8.77
CA ARG A 113 11.88 22.79 -7.35
C ARG A 113 10.43 22.63 -6.86
N LEU A 114 9.47 23.32 -7.46
CA LEU A 114 8.04 23.22 -7.13
C LEU A 114 7.35 22.03 -7.84
N VAL A 115 7.79 21.69 -9.06
CA VAL A 115 7.17 20.66 -9.92
C VAL A 115 7.53 19.23 -9.50
N LEU A 116 8.67 19.02 -8.83
CA LEU A 116 9.03 17.70 -8.27
C LEU A 116 8.08 17.23 -7.14
N HIS A 117 7.26 18.14 -6.57
CA HIS A 117 6.32 17.84 -5.48
C HIS A 117 4.96 17.29 -5.94
N THR A 118 4.73 17.13 -7.25
CA THR A 118 3.39 16.83 -7.79
C THR A 118 3.25 15.53 -8.57
N LEU A 119 4.30 14.69 -8.66
CA LEU A 119 4.18 13.35 -9.23
C LEU A 119 3.67 12.37 -8.15
N ARG A 120 2.44 11.88 -8.32
CA ARG A 120 1.81 10.91 -7.40
C ARG A 120 1.72 9.55 -8.09
N SER A 121 1.93 8.48 -7.32
CA SER A 121 1.78 7.08 -7.78
C SER A 121 0.97 6.24 -6.77
N TRP A 122 0.10 6.91 -6.01
CA TRP A 122 -0.79 6.26 -5.07
C TRP A 122 -2.22 6.50 -5.53
N ALA A 123 -2.95 5.44 -5.85
CA ALA A 123 -4.39 5.50 -5.81
C ALA A 123 -4.86 5.73 -4.36
N GLN A 124 -6.07 6.24 -4.18
CA GLN A 124 -6.63 6.48 -2.85
C GLN A 124 -8.09 6.05 -2.80
N ILE A 125 -8.48 5.34 -1.73
CA ILE A 125 -9.89 5.13 -1.39
C ILE A 125 -10.17 5.50 0.06
N GLU A 126 -11.34 6.08 0.29
CA GLU A 126 -11.92 6.20 1.61
C GLU A 126 -13.33 5.64 1.60
N ILE A 127 -13.62 4.75 2.55
CA ILE A 127 -14.93 4.11 2.70
C ILE A 127 -15.47 4.38 4.10
N GLU A 128 -16.75 4.77 4.19
CA GLU A 128 -17.47 4.93 5.45
C GLU A 128 -18.76 4.12 5.41
N THR A 129 -18.99 3.32 6.46
CA THR A 129 -20.25 2.59 6.65
C THR A 129 -21.08 3.25 7.75
N GLN A 130 -22.35 2.88 7.89
CA GLN A 130 -23.23 3.45 8.91
C GLN A 130 -23.65 2.43 9.97
N ARG A 131 -23.50 2.82 11.25
CA ARG A 131 -23.88 1.98 12.41
C ARG A 131 -25.34 1.52 12.37
N THR A 132 -26.23 2.32 11.78
CA THR A 132 -27.66 1.99 11.68
C THR A 132 -27.95 0.79 10.77
N SER A 133 -27.00 0.39 9.93
CA SER A 133 -27.13 -0.76 9.04
C SER A 133 -26.59 -2.03 9.72
N PRO A 134 -27.17 -3.21 9.46
CA PRO A 134 -26.60 -4.47 9.92
C PRO A 134 -25.16 -4.65 9.43
N ASP A 135 -24.27 -5.22 10.25
CA ASP A 135 -22.84 -5.31 9.91
C ASP A 135 -22.56 -6.07 8.61
N TRP A 136 -23.32 -7.13 8.32
CA TRP A 136 -23.16 -7.86 7.06
C TRP A 136 -23.50 -6.98 5.84
N VAL A 137 -24.46 -6.06 5.99
CA VAL A 137 -24.83 -5.09 4.94
C VAL A 137 -23.70 -4.08 4.76
N GLN A 138 -23.18 -3.56 5.88
CA GLN A 138 -22.05 -2.64 5.87
C GLN A 138 -20.83 -3.28 5.16
N ALA A 139 -20.47 -4.50 5.55
CA ALA A 139 -19.32 -5.22 5.01
C ALA A 139 -19.47 -5.56 3.52
N TYR A 140 -20.61 -6.14 3.13
CA TYR A 140 -20.87 -6.48 1.74
C TYR A 140 -20.93 -5.22 0.86
N GLY A 141 -21.66 -4.19 1.30
CA GLY A 141 -21.79 -2.93 0.59
C GLY A 141 -20.45 -2.21 0.40
N ALA A 142 -19.61 -2.17 1.45
CA ALA A 142 -18.25 -1.63 1.36
C ALA A 142 -17.39 -2.38 0.33
N GLY A 143 -17.47 -3.72 0.31
CA GLY A 143 -16.81 -4.54 -0.70
C GLY A 143 -17.29 -4.22 -2.12
N VAL A 144 -18.61 -4.15 -2.34
CA VAL A 144 -19.19 -3.89 -3.66
C VAL A 144 -18.72 -2.56 -4.24
N ILE A 145 -18.75 -1.49 -3.44
CA ILE A 145 -18.38 -0.17 -3.92
C ILE A 145 -16.87 -0.01 -4.11
N GLU A 146 -16.04 -0.66 -3.28
CA GLU A 146 -14.59 -0.76 -3.51
C GLU A 146 -14.28 -1.49 -4.81
N GLY A 147 -14.81 -2.70 -4.96
CA GLY A 147 -14.58 -3.55 -6.13
C GLY A 147 -15.06 -2.88 -7.42
N SER A 148 -16.18 -2.17 -7.36
CA SER A 148 -16.77 -1.53 -8.53
C SER A 148 -16.03 -0.28 -8.98
N LEU A 149 -15.55 0.56 -8.05
CA LEU A 149 -14.76 1.74 -8.42
C LEU A 149 -13.32 1.42 -8.79
N THR A 150 -12.76 0.34 -8.24
CA THR A 150 -11.35 -0.03 -8.46
C THR A 150 -11.17 -1.21 -9.43
N TRP A 151 -12.23 -1.66 -10.10
CA TRP A 151 -12.26 -2.89 -10.90
C TRP A 151 -11.06 -3.06 -11.86
N ASN A 152 -10.69 -2.00 -12.59
CA ASN A 152 -9.60 -2.06 -13.56
C ASN A 152 -8.24 -2.24 -12.87
N GLN A 153 -8.04 -1.59 -11.72
CA GLN A 153 -6.81 -1.74 -10.95
C GLN A 153 -6.75 -3.10 -10.25
N ILE A 154 -7.88 -3.67 -9.85
CA ILE A 154 -7.96 -5.06 -9.36
C ILE A 154 -7.51 -6.02 -10.47
N TYR A 155 -8.03 -5.86 -11.69
CA TYR A 155 -7.63 -6.67 -12.84
C TYR A 155 -6.13 -6.57 -13.12
N ASN A 156 -5.60 -5.34 -13.22
CA ASN A 156 -4.18 -5.14 -13.48
C ASN A 156 -3.29 -5.73 -12.37
N GLN A 157 -3.68 -5.57 -11.10
CA GLN A 157 -2.93 -6.16 -9.98
C GLN A 157 -2.93 -7.68 -10.04
N TRP A 158 -4.08 -8.30 -10.30
CA TRP A 158 -4.18 -9.75 -10.50
C TRP A 158 -3.35 -10.23 -11.68
N LEU A 159 -3.41 -9.51 -12.81
CA LEU A 159 -2.68 -9.82 -14.03
C LEU A 159 -1.16 -9.80 -13.83
N ASN A 160 -0.65 -8.77 -13.16
CA ASN A 160 0.79 -8.55 -12.92
C ASN A 160 1.37 -9.44 -11.82
N THR A 161 0.51 -10.02 -10.98
CA THR A 161 0.93 -10.86 -9.84
C THR A 161 0.47 -12.28 -10.07
N ILE A 162 -0.73 -12.64 -9.59
CA ILE A 162 -1.23 -14.01 -9.56
C ILE A 162 -1.24 -14.67 -10.94
N MET A 163 -1.82 -14.04 -11.96
CA MET A 163 -1.94 -14.64 -13.30
C MET A 163 -0.57 -14.91 -13.92
N SER A 164 0.27 -13.88 -14.06
CA SER A 164 1.61 -14.02 -14.64
C SER A 164 2.50 -14.97 -13.83
N SER A 165 2.31 -15.02 -12.51
CA SER A 165 3.02 -15.94 -11.63
C SER A 165 2.62 -17.38 -11.87
N CYS A 166 1.32 -17.66 -11.96
CA CYS A 166 0.80 -19.01 -12.11
C CYS A 166 1.02 -19.58 -13.51
N ASP A 167 1.00 -18.75 -14.56
CA ASP A 167 1.13 -19.20 -15.95
C ASP A 167 2.58 -19.32 -16.42
N ARG A 168 3.54 -18.99 -15.55
CA ARG A 168 4.97 -18.94 -15.85
C ARG A 168 5.53 -20.26 -16.38
N ASP A 169 5.30 -21.36 -15.67
CA ASP A 169 5.81 -22.69 -15.99
C ASP A 169 4.94 -23.78 -15.35
N GLU A 170 5.19 -25.05 -15.70
CA GLU A 170 4.40 -26.18 -15.21
C GLU A 170 4.44 -26.32 -13.68
N ASN A 171 5.60 -26.10 -13.05
CA ASN A 171 5.75 -26.19 -11.60
C ASN A 171 4.95 -25.08 -10.88
N ALA A 172 4.90 -23.88 -11.48
CA ALA A 172 4.09 -22.77 -11.02
C ALA A 172 2.60 -23.07 -11.13
N GLN A 173 2.17 -23.66 -12.25
CA GLN A 173 0.78 -24.07 -12.47
C GLN A 173 0.34 -25.14 -11.45
N HIS A 174 1.17 -26.15 -11.19
CA HIS A 174 0.89 -27.19 -10.18
C HIS A 174 0.76 -26.59 -8.77
N PHE A 175 1.68 -25.70 -8.38
CA PHE A 175 1.62 -25.02 -7.09
C PHE A 175 0.35 -24.15 -6.97
N CYS A 176 0.03 -23.36 -7.99
CA CYS A 176 -1.17 -22.52 -7.96
C CYS A 176 -2.46 -23.33 -7.92
N THR A 177 -2.51 -24.48 -8.60
CA THR A 177 -3.66 -25.40 -8.55
C THR A 177 -3.86 -25.93 -7.13
N TRP A 178 -2.80 -26.46 -6.52
CA TRP A 178 -2.83 -26.90 -5.12
C TRP A 178 -3.22 -25.77 -4.15
N LEU A 179 -2.67 -24.57 -4.35
CA LEU A 179 -2.92 -23.42 -3.48
C LEU A 179 -4.38 -22.96 -3.58
N ARG A 180 -4.96 -22.94 -4.78
CA ARG A 180 -6.38 -22.60 -4.99
C ARG A 180 -7.30 -23.57 -4.26
N GLU A 181 -7.05 -24.88 -4.39
CA GLU A 181 -7.82 -25.91 -3.68
C GLU A 181 -7.70 -25.77 -2.16
N LEU A 182 -6.48 -25.55 -1.65
CA LEU A 182 -6.24 -25.34 -0.22
C LEU A 182 -7.03 -24.13 0.29
N LEU A 183 -6.91 -22.98 -0.37
CA LEU A 183 -7.54 -21.74 0.10
C LEU A 183 -9.07 -21.80 0.01
N GLU A 184 -9.64 -22.46 -1.01
CA GLU A 184 -11.09 -22.68 -1.08
C GLU A 184 -11.61 -23.59 0.04
N ASN A 185 -10.89 -24.68 0.33
CA ASN A 185 -11.24 -25.57 1.44
C ASN A 185 -11.17 -24.85 2.79
N ASN A 186 -10.08 -24.11 3.05
CA ASN A 186 -9.93 -23.30 4.25
C ASN A 186 -11.07 -22.28 4.36
N PHE A 187 -11.39 -21.57 3.27
CA PHE A 187 -12.47 -20.60 3.24
C PHE A 187 -13.82 -21.23 3.62
N ASN A 188 -14.14 -22.40 3.08
CA ASN A 188 -15.40 -23.09 3.38
C ASN A 188 -15.48 -23.48 4.87
N GLU A 189 -14.44 -24.07 5.45
CA GLU A 189 -14.40 -24.42 6.88
C GLU A 189 -14.47 -23.17 7.77
N ILE A 190 -13.75 -22.11 7.41
CA ILE A 190 -13.76 -20.83 8.12
C ILE A 190 -15.15 -20.21 8.10
N LYS A 191 -15.83 -20.22 6.95
CA LYS A 191 -17.17 -19.67 6.80
C LYS A 191 -18.17 -20.39 7.70
N GLU A 192 -18.15 -21.72 7.72
CA GLU A 192 -19.03 -22.53 8.59
C GLU A 192 -18.73 -22.30 10.08
N THR A 193 -17.44 -22.23 10.43
CA THR A 193 -17.00 -21.95 11.81
C THR A 193 -17.41 -20.54 12.25
N ALA A 194 -17.27 -19.55 11.37
CA ALA A 194 -17.63 -18.18 11.66
C ALA A 194 -19.16 -18.03 11.82
N ALA A 195 -19.95 -18.69 10.98
CA ALA A 195 -21.40 -18.71 11.08
C ALA A 195 -21.87 -19.25 12.44
N SER A 196 -21.28 -20.37 12.90
CA SER A 196 -21.65 -20.98 14.19
C SER A 196 -21.16 -20.22 15.43
N LYS A 197 -20.04 -19.49 15.34
CA LYS A 197 -19.42 -18.83 16.50
C LYS A 197 -19.63 -17.32 16.57
N SER A 198 -20.03 -16.66 15.49
CA SER A 198 -20.13 -15.19 15.40
C SER A 198 -21.05 -14.55 16.45
N GLU A 199 -22.08 -15.27 16.91
CA GLU A 199 -22.99 -14.76 17.93
C GLU A 199 -22.34 -14.62 19.32
N HIS A 200 -21.38 -15.49 19.63
CA HIS A 200 -20.80 -15.63 20.98
C HIS A 200 -19.31 -15.26 21.05
N ASP A 201 -18.65 -15.11 19.90
CA ASP A 201 -17.22 -14.77 19.82
C ASP A 201 -17.00 -13.59 18.87
N HIS A 202 -16.63 -12.45 19.45
CA HIS A 202 -16.38 -11.20 18.73
C HIS A 202 -15.32 -11.37 17.62
N TYR A 203 -14.33 -12.24 17.80
CA TYR A 203 -13.33 -12.51 16.77
C TYR A 203 -13.96 -13.19 15.55
N TRP A 204 -14.76 -14.25 15.77
CA TRP A 204 -15.43 -14.96 14.68
C TRP A 204 -16.46 -14.09 13.97
N HIS A 205 -17.10 -13.16 14.68
CA HIS A 205 -17.91 -12.11 14.05
C HIS A 205 -17.09 -11.26 13.08
N GLN A 206 -15.93 -10.74 13.50
CA GLN A 206 -15.08 -9.93 12.62
C GLN A 206 -14.48 -10.73 11.44
N ILE A 207 -14.14 -12.00 11.65
CA ILE A 207 -13.70 -12.90 10.57
C ILE A 207 -14.83 -13.09 9.56
N ASN A 208 -16.07 -13.33 10.00
CA ASN A 208 -17.22 -13.43 9.11
C ASN A 208 -17.39 -12.16 8.26
N LEU A 209 -17.32 -10.98 8.89
CA LEU A 209 -17.44 -9.69 8.20
C LEU A 209 -16.33 -9.46 7.18
N TYR A 210 -15.09 -9.89 7.46
CA TYR A 210 -13.98 -9.82 6.50
C TYR A 210 -14.30 -10.59 5.21
N PHE A 211 -14.78 -11.83 5.33
CA PHE A 211 -15.10 -12.65 4.16
C PHE A 211 -16.37 -12.19 3.43
N ILE A 212 -17.34 -11.61 4.14
CA ILE A 212 -18.50 -10.96 3.53
C ILE A 212 -18.06 -9.74 2.71
N GLN A 213 -17.12 -8.93 3.22
CA GLN A 213 -16.53 -7.83 2.46
C GLN A 213 -15.78 -8.34 1.23
N LEU A 214 -15.02 -9.44 1.34
CA LEU A 214 -14.33 -10.05 0.20
C LEU A 214 -15.29 -10.54 -0.88
N LYS A 215 -16.42 -11.13 -0.49
CA LYS A 215 -17.47 -11.52 -1.46
C LYS A 215 -18.14 -10.30 -2.10
N GLY A 216 -18.32 -9.23 -1.33
CA GLY A 216 -18.75 -7.93 -1.84
C GLY A 216 -17.77 -7.38 -2.87
N LEU A 217 -16.47 -7.46 -2.60
CA LEU A 217 -15.39 -7.02 -3.50
C LEU A 217 -15.42 -7.73 -4.85
N GLU A 218 -15.56 -9.06 -4.86
CA GLU A 218 -15.73 -9.84 -6.09
C GLU A 218 -16.98 -9.39 -6.86
N THR A 219 -18.12 -9.25 -6.17
CA THR A 219 -19.37 -8.78 -6.80
C THR A 219 -19.18 -7.39 -7.41
N GLY A 220 -18.52 -6.49 -6.66
CA GLY A 220 -18.19 -5.14 -7.08
C GLY A 220 -17.31 -5.12 -8.32
N TYR A 221 -16.26 -5.95 -8.36
CA TYR A 221 -15.37 -6.10 -9.52
C TYR A 221 -16.17 -6.43 -10.79
N ARG A 222 -17.01 -7.48 -10.72
CA ARG A 222 -17.87 -7.91 -11.84
C ARG A 222 -18.79 -6.78 -12.29
N GLN A 223 -19.43 -6.09 -11.34
CA GLN A 223 -20.30 -4.95 -11.61
C GLN A 223 -19.55 -3.77 -12.24
N GLY A 224 -18.33 -3.49 -11.78
CA GLY A 224 -17.44 -2.46 -12.32
C GLY A 224 -17.08 -2.73 -13.78
N ALA A 225 -16.61 -3.93 -14.08
CA ALA A 225 -16.26 -4.38 -15.43
C ALA A 225 -17.48 -4.32 -16.37
N LYS A 226 -18.63 -4.84 -15.93
CA LYS A 226 -19.89 -4.79 -16.68
C LYS A 226 -20.35 -3.36 -16.96
N ARG A 227 -20.28 -2.47 -15.97
CA ARG A 227 -20.60 -1.04 -16.11
C ARG A 227 -19.68 -0.36 -17.12
N ALA A 228 -18.41 -0.75 -17.16
CA ALA A 228 -17.44 -0.28 -18.15
C ALA A 228 -17.61 -0.93 -19.54
N ARG A 229 -18.55 -1.88 -19.70
CA ARG A 229 -18.74 -2.71 -20.90
C ARG A 229 -17.46 -3.47 -21.29
N SER A 230 -16.68 -3.86 -20.29
CA SER A 230 -15.51 -4.71 -20.47
C SER A 230 -15.92 -6.19 -20.50
N ASP A 231 -15.21 -6.97 -21.30
CA ASP A 231 -15.24 -8.42 -21.36
C ASP A 231 -14.57 -9.12 -20.15
N LEU A 232 -13.93 -8.34 -19.27
CA LEU A 232 -13.19 -8.85 -18.10
C LEU A 232 -14.07 -9.19 -16.89
N GLU A 233 -15.41 -9.13 -17.01
CA GLU A 233 -16.36 -9.45 -15.92
C GLU A 233 -16.11 -10.84 -15.32
N GLY A 234 -15.70 -11.82 -16.13
CA GLY A 234 -15.43 -13.19 -15.71
C GLY A 234 -13.95 -13.54 -15.54
N ALA A 235 -13.03 -12.59 -15.69
CA ALA A 235 -11.60 -12.89 -15.81
C ALA A 235 -10.97 -13.46 -14.53
N ILE A 236 -11.37 -12.96 -13.36
CA ILE A 236 -10.80 -13.36 -12.07
C ILE A 236 -11.72 -14.40 -11.40
N PRO A 237 -11.25 -15.64 -11.19
CA PRO A 237 -12.02 -16.65 -10.45
C PRO A 237 -12.05 -16.33 -8.95
N TRP A 238 -13.03 -16.89 -8.23
CA TRP A 238 -13.18 -16.67 -6.77
C TRP A 238 -11.93 -17.10 -5.99
N SER A 239 -11.32 -18.23 -6.35
CA SER A 239 -10.06 -18.69 -5.75
C SER A 239 -8.97 -17.62 -5.82
N ASP A 240 -8.87 -16.87 -6.92
CA ASP A 240 -7.84 -15.85 -7.06
C ASP A 240 -8.10 -14.60 -6.20
N PHE A 241 -9.36 -14.31 -5.84
CA PHE A 241 -9.65 -13.32 -4.78
C PHE A 241 -9.15 -13.79 -3.41
N LEU A 242 -9.22 -15.09 -3.12
CA LEU A 242 -8.63 -15.68 -1.92
C LEU A 242 -7.10 -15.63 -1.98
N LEU A 243 -6.47 -15.94 -3.12
CA LEU A 243 -5.01 -15.86 -3.29
C LEU A 243 -4.51 -14.43 -3.07
N MET A 244 -5.13 -13.44 -3.71
CA MET A 244 -4.77 -12.02 -3.51
C MET A 244 -4.84 -11.62 -2.03
N ASN A 245 -5.85 -12.10 -1.30
CA ASN A 245 -6.04 -11.81 0.13
C ASN A 245 -5.25 -12.72 1.07
N SER A 246 -4.47 -13.65 0.52
CA SER A 246 -3.51 -14.50 1.21
C SER A 246 -2.07 -14.21 0.77
N ALA A 247 -1.80 -13.08 0.10
CA ALA A 247 -0.49 -12.78 -0.50
C ALA A 247 0.69 -12.90 0.48
N ALA A 248 0.49 -12.50 1.75
CA ALA A 248 1.51 -12.64 2.80
C ALA A 248 1.72 -14.09 3.28
N ASP A 249 0.74 -14.96 3.06
CA ASP A 249 0.77 -16.39 3.40
C ASP A 249 1.37 -17.24 2.26
N ILE A 250 1.36 -16.77 1.01
CA ILE A 250 1.81 -17.53 -0.18
C ILE A 250 3.27 -18.00 -0.02
N HIS A 251 4.17 -17.15 0.49
CA HIS A 251 5.57 -17.50 0.68
C HIS A 251 5.74 -18.69 1.65
N ASP A 252 5.05 -18.62 2.79
CA ASP A 252 5.03 -19.66 3.81
C ASP A 252 4.45 -20.98 3.25
N LEU A 253 3.35 -20.88 2.49
CA LEU A 253 2.70 -22.03 1.85
C LEU A 253 3.55 -22.62 0.71
N LYS A 254 4.36 -21.81 0.02
CA LYS A 254 5.30 -22.28 -1.00
C LYS A 254 6.43 -23.09 -0.38
N ILE A 255 7.02 -22.60 0.72
CA ILE A 255 8.01 -23.37 1.49
C ILE A 255 7.41 -24.70 1.93
N TYR A 256 6.18 -24.69 2.45
CA TYR A 256 5.49 -25.91 2.84
C TYR A 256 5.29 -26.87 1.65
N TYR A 257 4.78 -26.38 0.53
CA TYR A 257 4.52 -27.17 -0.66
C TYR A 257 5.77 -27.83 -1.22
N GLU A 258 6.86 -27.08 -1.38
CA GLU A 258 8.09 -27.60 -1.96
C GLU A 258 8.74 -28.66 -1.05
N ASN A 259 8.73 -28.44 0.27
CA ASN A 259 9.45 -29.33 1.18
C ASN A 259 8.62 -30.54 1.65
N TYR A 260 7.28 -30.46 1.66
CA TYR A 260 6.41 -31.50 2.23
C TYR A 260 5.39 -32.10 1.27
N ILE A 261 4.98 -31.38 0.23
CA ILE A 261 4.01 -31.89 -0.75
C ILE A 261 4.73 -32.51 -1.95
N LEU A 262 5.62 -31.76 -2.61
CA LEU A 262 6.38 -32.25 -3.77
C LEU A 262 7.36 -33.38 -3.39
N ASN A 263 8.17 -33.16 -2.36
CA ASN A 263 9.16 -34.15 -1.89
C ASN A 263 8.51 -35.41 -1.28
N GLY A 264 7.22 -35.35 -0.93
CA GLY A 264 6.44 -36.51 -0.50
C GLY A 264 6.06 -37.46 -1.65
N ILE A 265 6.11 -36.98 -2.91
CA ILE A 265 5.67 -37.71 -4.10
C ILE A 265 6.88 -38.31 -4.86
N ASN A 266 8.04 -37.63 -4.88
CA ASN A 266 9.26 -38.09 -5.56
C ASN A 266 10.48 -38.05 -4.62
N ARG A 267 10.73 -39.13 -3.89
CA ARG A 267 12.04 -39.37 -3.24
C ARG A 267 13.03 -39.94 -4.26
N THR A 268 13.65 -39.09 -5.07
CA THR A 268 14.95 -39.40 -5.67
C THR A 268 16.04 -38.82 -4.75
N THR A 269 17.05 -39.62 -4.46
CA THR A 269 18.02 -39.44 -3.38
C THR A 269 19.07 -38.33 -3.59
N ASP A 270 18.96 -37.53 -4.66
CA ASP A 270 20.04 -36.61 -5.09
C ASP A 270 19.80 -35.12 -4.81
N GLU A 271 18.60 -34.68 -4.41
CA GLU A 271 18.36 -33.28 -4.00
C GLU A 271 18.35 -33.16 -2.46
N THR A 272 19.54 -33.17 -1.86
CA THR A 272 19.71 -33.20 -0.39
C THR A 272 19.71 -31.83 0.29
N GLU A 273 19.63 -30.72 -0.45
CA GLU A 273 19.59 -29.39 0.17
C GLU A 273 18.16 -28.85 0.37
N PRO A 274 17.79 -28.45 1.60
CA PRO A 274 16.50 -27.82 1.86
C PRO A 274 16.36 -26.51 1.08
N LYS A 275 15.28 -26.38 0.32
CA LYS A 275 14.97 -25.18 -0.48
C LYS A 275 14.36 -24.10 0.43
N ASN A 276 15.20 -23.49 1.25
CA ASN A 276 14.88 -22.24 1.95
C ASN A 276 15.60 -21.09 1.24
N PHE A 277 14.86 -20.03 0.94
CA PHE A 277 15.46 -18.85 0.35
C PHE A 277 14.87 -17.57 0.96
N PHE A 278 15.76 -16.65 1.35
CA PHE A 278 15.39 -15.36 1.93
C PHE A 278 15.83 -14.23 1.01
N LEU A 279 14.84 -13.57 0.41
CA LEU A 279 15.05 -12.24 -0.13
C LEU A 279 15.15 -11.22 1.00
N PRO A 280 15.81 -10.08 0.74
CA PRO A 280 15.67 -8.90 1.58
C PRO A 280 14.17 -8.60 1.81
N SER A 281 13.78 -8.55 3.09
CA SER A 281 12.40 -8.29 3.49
C SER A 281 12.18 -6.81 3.81
N ALA A 282 10.96 -6.48 4.22
CA ALA A 282 10.63 -5.15 4.73
C ALA A 282 11.52 -4.79 5.93
N THR A 283 11.79 -3.49 6.08
CA THR A 283 12.51 -2.94 7.24
C THR A 283 11.65 -1.89 7.91
N MET A 284 11.58 -1.91 9.23
CA MET A 284 10.91 -0.88 10.02
C MET A 284 11.81 -0.33 11.12
N ILE A 285 11.62 0.94 11.44
CA ILE A 285 12.37 1.64 12.48
C ILE A 285 11.42 2.45 13.35
N THR A 286 11.56 2.32 14.66
CA THR A 286 10.76 3.01 15.67
C THR A 286 11.68 3.73 16.63
N LYS A 287 11.47 5.04 16.78
CA LYS A 287 12.19 5.84 17.76
C LYS A 287 11.17 6.61 18.61
N ILE A 288 11.23 6.39 19.92
CA ILE A 288 10.41 7.12 20.90
C ILE A 288 11.38 7.87 21.81
N TYR A 289 11.20 9.17 21.96
CA TYR A 289 12.10 10.00 22.76
C TYR A 289 11.36 11.15 23.43
N PRO A 290 11.80 11.57 24.63
CA PRO A 290 11.26 12.75 25.28
C PRO A 290 11.71 14.01 24.53
N THR A 291 10.86 15.03 24.51
CA THR A 291 11.19 16.36 23.99
C THR A 291 10.89 17.45 25.01
N GLY A 292 11.80 18.43 25.10
CA GLY A 292 11.70 19.50 26.11
C GLY A 292 11.82 18.98 27.54
N ASN A 293 11.07 19.60 28.47
CA ASN A 293 11.08 19.30 29.90
C ASN A 293 10.38 17.94 30.19
N ALA A 294 10.98 16.80 29.85
CA ALA A 294 10.66 15.41 30.25
C ALA A 294 9.19 14.87 30.21
N SER A 295 8.20 15.71 29.89
CA SER A 295 6.75 15.45 30.02
C SER A 295 6.06 15.24 28.67
N THR A 296 6.77 15.48 27.56
CA THR A 296 6.21 15.32 26.21
C THR A 296 7.04 14.35 25.40
N TRP A 297 6.38 13.42 24.72
CA TRP A 297 7.04 12.39 23.91
C TRP A 297 6.81 12.62 22.41
N GLN A 298 7.84 12.27 21.64
CA GLN A 298 7.76 12.17 20.19
C GLN A 298 7.97 10.74 19.74
N LEU A 299 7.20 10.34 18.73
CA LEU A 299 7.40 9.10 17.98
C LEU A 299 7.83 9.46 16.58
N LEU A 300 8.90 8.82 16.11
CA LEU A 300 9.25 8.74 14.70
C LEU A 300 9.21 7.28 14.27
N PHE A 301 8.56 7.01 13.16
CA PHE A 301 8.35 5.67 12.64
C PHE A 301 8.59 5.66 11.13
N GLY A 302 9.31 4.64 10.65
CA GLY A 302 9.52 4.40 9.23
C GLY A 302 9.33 2.93 8.88
N HIS A 303 8.73 2.66 7.73
CA HIS A 303 8.58 1.31 7.19
C HIS A 303 8.85 1.31 5.69
N SER A 304 9.71 0.40 5.24
CA SER A 304 10.05 0.21 3.83
C SER A 304 9.73 -1.21 3.43
N SER A 305 8.71 -1.41 2.60
CA SER A 305 8.34 -2.75 2.10
C SER A 305 9.30 -3.21 1.02
N ALA A 306 9.70 -4.48 1.08
CA ALA A 306 10.36 -5.16 -0.04
C ALA A 306 9.37 -6.08 -0.75
N GLY A 307 9.42 -6.11 -2.09
CA GLY A 307 8.50 -6.88 -2.91
C GLY A 307 8.87 -6.85 -4.38
N SER A 308 8.18 -7.66 -5.18
CA SER A 308 8.35 -7.67 -6.64
C SER A 308 7.86 -6.35 -7.23
N TYR A 309 8.59 -5.85 -8.23
CA TYR A 309 8.25 -4.62 -8.94
C TYR A 309 6.94 -4.75 -9.73
N THR A 310 6.52 -5.95 -10.11
CA THR A 310 5.23 -6.17 -10.78
C THR A 310 4.03 -5.93 -9.83
N SER A 311 4.26 -5.92 -8.51
CA SER A 311 3.22 -5.65 -7.51
C SER A 311 2.96 -4.16 -7.26
N MET A 312 3.66 -3.25 -7.93
CA MET A 312 3.70 -1.83 -7.55
C MET A 312 2.43 -1.01 -7.89
N LEU A 313 1.28 -1.60 -8.22
CA LEU A 313 0.01 -0.86 -8.20
C LEU A 313 -0.39 -0.58 -6.76
N ARG A 314 -0.13 0.65 -6.31
CA ARG A 314 -0.29 1.03 -4.91
C ARG A 314 -1.58 1.81 -4.66
N ILE A 315 -2.22 1.51 -3.53
CA ILE A 315 -3.42 2.22 -3.08
C ILE A 315 -3.35 2.53 -1.58
N GLN A 316 -3.63 3.77 -1.21
CA GLN A 316 -3.84 4.14 0.19
C GLN A 316 -5.32 4.00 0.53
N LYS A 317 -5.61 3.26 1.60
CA LYS A 317 -6.97 2.91 1.98
C LYS A 317 -7.27 3.49 3.36
N ARG A 318 -8.49 4.01 3.53
CA ARG A 318 -9.05 4.35 4.84
C ARG A 318 -10.44 3.74 4.98
N TYR A 319 -10.60 2.85 5.95
CA TYR A 319 -11.87 2.20 6.27
C TYR A 319 -12.41 2.76 7.58
N LYS A 320 -13.50 3.52 7.49
CA LYS A 320 -14.31 4.00 8.62
C LYS A 320 -15.53 3.10 8.79
N PHE A 321 -15.31 1.92 9.36
CA PHE A 321 -16.34 0.91 9.48
C PHE A 321 -16.96 0.92 10.87
N HIS A 322 -18.24 1.30 10.92
CA HIS A 322 -19.05 1.33 12.14
C HIS A 322 -19.64 -0.05 12.48
N TYR A 323 -18.85 -1.12 12.31
CA TYR A 323 -19.26 -2.46 12.70
C TYR A 323 -19.47 -2.53 14.21
N HIS A 324 -20.40 -3.37 14.63
CA HIS A 324 -20.61 -3.69 16.02
C HIS A 324 -19.55 -4.68 16.49
N ILE A 325 -19.19 -4.60 17.78
CA ILE A 325 -18.20 -5.52 18.38
C ILE A 325 -18.73 -6.97 18.43
N ALA A 326 -20.05 -7.11 18.61
CA ALA A 326 -20.78 -8.37 18.58
C ALA A 326 -21.86 -8.34 17.48
N SER A 327 -22.39 -9.50 17.11
CA SER A 327 -23.49 -9.61 16.12
C SER A 327 -24.75 -8.80 16.51
N ASN A 328 -24.92 -8.50 17.80
CA ASN A 328 -26.00 -7.69 18.33
C ASN A 328 -25.81 -6.20 17.97
N GLN A 329 -26.80 -5.61 17.29
CA GLN A 329 -26.84 -4.20 16.88
C GLN A 329 -26.86 -3.20 18.05
N ASN A 330 -27.24 -3.64 19.25
CA ASN A 330 -27.19 -2.78 20.44
C ASN A 330 -25.79 -2.70 21.06
N SER A 331 -24.85 -3.52 20.60
CA SER A 331 -23.49 -3.49 21.12
C SER A 331 -22.72 -2.23 20.67
N ASN A 332 -21.58 -1.97 21.29
CA ASN A 332 -20.75 -0.84 20.92
C ASN A 332 -20.08 -1.08 19.57
N THR A 333 -19.76 0.00 18.85
CA THR A 333 -18.90 -0.07 17.67
C THR A 333 -17.52 -0.62 18.05
N VAL A 334 -16.89 -1.34 17.13
CA VAL A 334 -15.52 -1.83 17.29
C VAL A 334 -14.55 -0.69 17.70
N PRO A 335 -13.62 -0.93 18.64
CA PRO A 335 -12.69 0.11 19.09
C PRO A 335 -11.86 0.75 17.97
N GLY A 336 -11.33 -0.05 17.03
CA GLY A 336 -10.59 0.41 15.86
C GLY A 336 -11.49 0.58 14.64
N MET A 337 -12.39 1.56 14.69
CA MET A 337 -13.37 1.80 13.62
C MET A 337 -12.82 2.56 12.41
N ASP A 338 -11.73 3.33 12.57
CA ASP A 338 -11.09 4.12 11.51
C ASP A 338 -9.66 3.60 11.30
N ILE A 339 -9.43 2.88 10.21
CA ILE A 339 -8.15 2.24 9.91
C ILE A 339 -7.64 2.77 8.57
N ALA A 340 -6.50 3.48 8.60
CA ALA A 340 -5.80 3.92 7.41
C ALA A 340 -4.52 3.11 7.19
N PHE A 341 -4.26 2.68 5.95
CA PHE A 341 -3.13 1.80 5.63
C PHE A 341 -2.74 1.89 4.15
N THR A 342 -1.49 1.51 3.83
CA THR A 342 -1.04 1.28 2.45
C THR A 342 -1.37 -0.14 2.04
N GLY A 343 -1.82 -0.36 0.81
CA GLY A 343 -2.12 -1.70 0.30
C GLY A 343 -2.15 -1.74 -1.22
N TYR A 344 -2.89 -2.72 -1.73
CA TYR A 344 -2.96 -3.05 -3.16
C TYR A 344 -4.43 -3.17 -3.61
N PRO A 345 -4.73 -2.90 -4.90
CA PRO A 345 -6.06 -3.15 -5.45
C PRO A 345 -6.47 -4.60 -5.22
N GLY A 346 -7.70 -4.84 -4.76
CA GLY A 346 -8.24 -6.18 -4.59
C GLY A 346 -7.89 -6.87 -3.26
N ILE A 347 -7.01 -6.27 -2.45
CA ILE A 347 -6.56 -6.82 -1.16
C ILE A 347 -7.14 -5.99 -0.01
N LEU A 348 -7.85 -6.62 0.93
CA LEU A 348 -8.57 -5.93 2.02
C LEU A 348 -7.72 -5.56 3.24
N ALA A 349 -6.44 -5.91 3.22
CA ALA A 349 -5.44 -5.60 4.24
C ALA A 349 -4.17 -4.98 3.59
N SER A 350 -3.19 -4.61 4.41
CA SER A 350 -2.01 -3.87 3.95
C SER A 350 -1.00 -4.72 3.19
N THR A 351 -0.76 -5.95 3.65
CA THR A 351 0.26 -6.94 3.20
C THR A 351 1.72 -6.48 3.30
N ASP A 352 2.02 -5.21 3.05
CA ASP A 352 3.18 -4.51 3.61
C ASP A 352 3.21 -4.68 5.12
N ASP A 353 2.06 -4.31 5.71
CA ASP A 353 1.71 -4.11 7.09
C ASP A 353 2.23 -2.82 7.73
N PHE A 354 1.52 -1.73 7.41
CA PHE A 354 1.52 -0.47 8.16
C PHE A 354 0.10 0.07 8.30
N TYR A 355 -0.38 0.22 9.54
CA TYR A 355 -1.73 0.67 9.87
C TYR A 355 -1.70 1.80 10.90
N ILE A 356 -2.50 2.83 10.64
CA ILE A 356 -2.88 3.87 11.60
C ILE A 356 -4.32 3.56 12.02
N ILE A 357 -4.53 3.29 13.30
CA ILE A 357 -5.82 2.87 13.85
C ILE A 357 -6.33 3.96 14.79
N LYS A 358 -7.56 4.41 14.55
CA LYS A 358 -8.25 5.44 15.32
C LYS A 358 -9.64 4.97 15.73
N GLY A 359 -10.08 5.47 16.87
CA GLY A 359 -11.42 5.31 17.42
C GLY A 359 -11.55 6.09 18.71
N ARG A 360 -12.69 5.95 19.40
CA ARG A 360 -13.01 6.80 20.57
C ARG A 360 -11.96 6.71 21.69
N GLN A 361 -11.36 5.54 21.90
CA GLN A 361 -10.39 5.27 22.96
C GLN A 361 -9.10 4.64 22.43
N VAL A 362 -8.95 4.55 21.11
CA VAL A 362 -7.82 3.89 20.44
C VAL A 362 -7.19 4.88 19.50
N HIS A 363 -5.89 5.12 19.66
CA HIS A 363 -5.07 5.79 18.68
C HIS A 363 -3.73 5.05 18.63
N ALA A 364 -3.42 4.41 17.51
CA ALA A 364 -2.31 3.48 17.47
C ALA A 364 -1.67 3.31 16.11
N ILE A 365 -0.42 2.86 16.14
CA ILE A 365 0.31 2.35 14.99
C ILE A 365 0.47 0.84 15.15
N VAL A 366 0.25 0.11 14.06
CA VAL A 366 0.55 -1.31 13.94
C VAL A 366 1.37 -1.50 12.69
N ALA A 367 2.49 -2.21 12.79
CA ALA A 367 3.31 -2.53 11.63
C ALA A 367 3.97 -3.90 11.78
N GLY A 368 4.32 -4.53 10.66
CA GLY A 368 4.96 -5.83 10.68
C GLY A 368 5.93 -6.04 9.52
N VAL A 369 7.02 -6.75 9.79
CA VAL A 369 8.00 -7.18 8.77
C VAL A 369 8.03 -8.71 8.70
N GLY A 370 8.37 -9.25 7.52
CA GLY A 370 8.55 -10.69 7.36
C GLY A 370 9.64 -11.20 8.30
N ILE A 371 9.34 -12.24 9.07
CA ILE A 371 10.31 -12.81 10.01
C ILE A 371 11.05 -13.96 9.34
N LYS A 372 12.36 -14.04 9.60
CA LYS A 372 13.21 -15.10 9.05
C LYS A 372 13.02 -16.39 9.81
N ASN A 373 12.95 -17.49 9.09
CA ASN A 373 12.81 -18.83 9.64
C ASN A 373 13.58 -19.86 8.80
N GLU A 374 14.74 -20.29 9.31
CA GLU A 374 15.56 -21.34 8.71
C GLU A 374 15.15 -22.74 9.19
N ASN A 375 14.31 -22.83 10.23
CA ASN A 375 13.81 -24.08 10.76
C ASN A 375 12.58 -24.58 9.98
N LEU A 376 12.81 -25.53 9.07
CA LEU A 376 11.74 -26.20 8.32
C LEU A 376 10.85 -27.08 9.21
N GLU A 377 11.37 -27.69 10.29
CA GLU A 377 10.61 -28.61 11.13
C GLU A 377 9.38 -27.97 11.78
N LEU A 378 9.38 -26.65 11.97
CA LEU A 378 8.23 -25.92 12.49
C LEU A 378 6.99 -26.08 11.60
N TRP A 379 7.16 -26.24 10.28
CA TRP A 379 6.07 -26.45 9.35
C TRP A 379 5.35 -27.79 9.54
N GLN A 380 6.01 -28.80 10.10
CA GLN A 380 5.37 -30.09 10.43
C GLN A 380 4.36 -29.96 11.58
N THR A 381 4.48 -28.93 12.41
CA THR A 381 3.58 -28.67 13.55
C THR A 381 2.31 -27.92 13.12
N VAL A 382 2.26 -27.44 11.87
CA VAL A 382 1.17 -26.62 11.35
C VAL A 382 0.25 -27.45 10.46
N ASN A 383 -1.05 -27.35 10.70
CA ASN A 383 -2.07 -27.85 9.79
C ASN A 383 -2.50 -26.70 8.87
N VAL A 384 -1.96 -26.68 7.65
CA VAL A 384 -2.23 -25.62 6.66
C VAL A 384 -3.68 -25.62 6.17
N GLN A 385 -4.39 -26.75 6.28
CA GLN A 385 -5.82 -26.88 5.93
C GLN A 385 -6.72 -26.13 6.93
N LYS A 386 -6.18 -25.76 8.09
CA LYS A 386 -6.87 -24.91 9.08
C LYS A 386 -6.30 -23.49 9.13
N ALA A 387 -5.44 -23.13 8.17
CA ALA A 387 -4.82 -21.81 8.10
C ALA A 387 -5.85 -20.70 7.87
N MET A 388 -5.81 -19.70 8.74
CA MET A 388 -6.56 -18.46 8.59
C MET A 388 -5.65 -17.42 7.93
N PRO A 389 -6.05 -16.82 6.79
CA PRO A 389 -5.24 -15.81 6.10
C PRO A 389 -4.83 -14.69 7.05
N LEU A 390 -3.55 -14.28 7.00
CA LEU A 390 -3.02 -13.23 7.87
C LEU A 390 -3.83 -11.94 7.75
N ALA A 391 -4.26 -11.59 6.54
CA ALA A 391 -5.07 -10.42 6.26
C ALA A 391 -6.37 -10.37 7.07
N ALA A 392 -7.05 -11.52 7.23
CA ALA A 392 -8.26 -11.61 8.04
C ALA A 392 -7.96 -11.45 9.54
N ARG A 393 -6.89 -12.09 10.02
CA ARG A 393 -6.46 -12.04 11.43
C ARG A 393 -6.05 -10.63 11.86
N VAL A 394 -5.22 -9.97 11.06
CA VAL A 394 -4.74 -8.61 11.36
C VAL A 394 -5.87 -7.60 11.34
N MET A 395 -6.80 -7.69 10.38
CA MET A 395 -7.95 -6.78 10.33
C MET A 395 -8.93 -7.02 11.48
N ALA A 396 -9.14 -8.27 11.90
CA ALA A 396 -9.92 -8.57 13.11
C ALA A 396 -9.26 -8.00 14.37
N ALA A 397 -7.94 -8.17 14.52
CA ALA A 397 -7.17 -7.61 15.64
C ALA A 397 -7.21 -6.07 15.65
N ASN A 398 -7.02 -5.44 14.50
CA ASN A 398 -7.06 -3.98 14.34
C ASN A 398 -8.41 -3.40 14.75
N ARG A 399 -9.52 -4.08 14.43
CA ARG A 399 -10.87 -3.65 14.80
C ARG A 399 -11.15 -3.85 16.29
N LEU A 400 -10.82 -5.01 16.85
CA LEU A 400 -11.26 -5.42 18.20
C LEU A 400 -10.42 -4.87 19.35
N ALA A 401 -9.14 -4.56 19.11
CA ALA A 401 -8.22 -4.28 20.19
C ALA A 401 -8.50 -2.94 20.90
N GLN A 402 -8.68 -3.00 22.22
CA GLN A 402 -8.75 -1.81 23.09
C GLN A 402 -7.38 -1.43 23.66
N SER A 403 -6.46 -2.41 23.70
CA SER A 403 -5.08 -2.25 24.18
C SER A 403 -4.12 -3.04 23.30
N ARG A 404 -2.84 -2.69 23.36
CA ARG A 404 -1.76 -3.40 22.64
C ARG A 404 -1.70 -4.89 22.99
N ARG A 405 -1.89 -5.23 24.27
CA ARG A 405 -2.00 -6.64 24.74
C ARG A 405 -3.19 -7.37 24.13
N SER A 406 -4.36 -6.73 24.05
CA SER A 406 -5.53 -7.36 23.44
C SER A 406 -5.36 -7.56 21.93
N TRP A 407 -4.63 -6.66 21.27
CA TRP A 407 -4.28 -6.78 19.86
C TRP A 407 -3.44 -8.03 19.60
N THR A 408 -2.36 -8.23 20.35
CA THR A 408 -1.49 -9.40 20.19
C THR A 408 -2.21 -10.72 20.47
N LYS A 409 -3.09 -10.75 21.48
CA LYS A 409 -3.96 -11.89 21.77
C LYS A 409 -4.96 -12.21 20.65
N ALA A 410 -5.50 -11.19 19.99
CA ALA A 410 -6.41 -11.39 18.87
C ALA A 410 -5.67 -11.94 17.65
N LEU A 411 -4.49 -11.37 17.32
CA LEU A 411 -3.66 -11.80 16.21
C LEU A 411 -3.15 -13.25 16.37
N SER A 412 -2.87 -13.67 17.61
CA SER A 412 -2.34 -15.01 17.91
C SER A 412 -3.36 -16.14 17.74
N ARG A 413 -4.60 -15.84 17.36
CA ARG A 413 -5.60 -16.86 17.05
C ARG A 413 -5.29 -17.42 15.66
N HIS A 414 -5.05 -18.72 15.57
CA HIS A 414 -4.68 -19.42 14.33
C HIS A 414 -3.33 -18.95 13.70
N PRO A 415 -2.21 -18.98 14.45
CA PRO A 415 -0.91 -18.44 14.00
C PRO A 415 -0.17 -19.45 13.11
N PHE A 416 -0.78 -19.86 11.99
CA PHE A 416 -0.30 -20.96 11.16
C PHE A 416 0.61 -20.52 10.03
N THR A 417 0.24 -19.47 9.31
CA THR A 417 0.94 -18.91 8.14
C THR A 417 1.07 -17.39 8.26
N GLY A 418 1.83 -16.74 7.38
CA GLY A 418 2.02 -15.29 7.40
C GLY A 418 2.91 -14.87 8.57
N SER A 419 4.03 -15.56 8.73
CA SER A 419 4.99 -15.37 9.81
C SER A 419 5.63 -13.98 9.73
N LYS A 420 5.43 -13.18 10.79
CA LYS A 420 5.89 -11.78 10.86
C LYS A 420 6.33 -11.40 12.27
N GLN A 421 7.23 -10.41 12.33
CA GLN A 421 7.57 -9.66 13.52
C GLN A 421 6.75 -8.37 13.51
N TRP A 422 5.92 -8.19 14.54
CA TRP A 422 4.97 -7.10 14.68
C TRP A 422 5.35 -6.15 15.80
N ILE A 423 5.04 -4.87 15.60
CA ILE A 423 5.01 -3.86 16.64
C ILE A 423 3.65 -3.17 16.67
N THR A 424 3.16 -2.89 17.88
CA THR A 424 1.95 -2.13 18.09
C THR A 424 2.17 -1.09 19.19
N ILE A 425 1.88 0.18 18.87
CA ILE A 425 2.20 1.35 19.68
C ILE A 425 0.90 2.10 20.01
N ASP A 426 0.68 2.40 21.30
CA ASP A 426 -0.47 3.15 21.79
C ASP A 426 -0.16 4.65 21.90
N LEU A 427 -0.59 5.44 20.92
CA LEU A 427 -0.29 6.87 20.86
C LEU A 427 -0.96 7.67 21.96
N ASN A 428 -2.08 7.17 22.52
CA ASN A 428 -2.76 7.84 23.63
C ASN A 428 -1.87 7.92 24.88
N LYS A 429 -1.03 6.90 25.09
CA LYS A 429 -0.09 6.82 26.23
C LYS A 429 1.10 7.78 26.11
N LEU A 430 1.35 8.35 24.94
CA LEU A 430 2.43 9.34 24.77
C LEU A 430 2.02 10.76 25.21
N SER A 431 0.72 10.99 25.44
CA SER A 431 0.17 12.30 25.82
C SER A 431 0.55 12.67 27.26
N PRO A 432 0.76 13.97 27.57
CA PRO A 432 1.13 14.40 28.93
C PRO A 432 0.07 14.04 29.98
N LEU A 433 0.50 13.58 31.15
CA LEU A 433 -0.38 13.25 32.29
C LEU A 433 -1.21 14.45 32.78
N GLU A 434 -0.73 15.68 32.62
CA GLU A 434 -1.48 16.92 32.94
C GLU A 434 -2.78 17.06 32.15
N SER A 435 -2.94 16.38 31.01
CA SER A 435 -4.21 16.36 30.25
C SER A 435 -5.26 15.40 30.84
N LEU A 436 -4.89 14.53 31.79
CA LEU A 436 -5.78 13.56 32.44
C LEU A 436 -6.25 14.01 33.83
N TYR A 437 -5.56 14.99 34.41
CA TYR A 437 -5.93 15.61 35.68
C TYR A 437 -6.12 17.12 35.43
N GLU A 438 -7.37 17.54 35.23
CA GLU A 438 -7.74 18.92 35.56
C GLU A 438 -7.42 19.10 37.05
N LEU A 439 -6.26 19.68 37.35
CA LEU A 439 -5.76 19.83 38.71
C LEU A 439 -6.71 20.75 39.50
N ASP A 440 -7.35 20.16 40.50
CA ASP A 440 -7.92 20.85 41.65
C ASP A 440 -6.78 21.69 42.28
N GLU A 441 -6.92 23.02 42.26
CA GLU A 441 -5.86 24.00 42.58
C GLU A 441 -5.37 23.98 44.04
N ASN A 442 -5.78 23.00 44.85
CA ASN A 442 -5.45 22.95 46.26
C ASN A 442 -4.75 21.64 46.62
N ASN A 443 -3.45 21.76 46.90
CA ASN A 443 -2.55 20.78 47.54
C ASN A 443 -1.88 19.72 46.65
N LEU A 444 -0.60 19.93 46.35
CA LEU A 444 0.55 19.22 46.96
C LEU A 444 1.75 19.26 46.01
N GLU A 445 2.93 19.58 46.55
CA GLU A 445 4.20 19.19 45.93
C GLU A 445 4.17 17.67 45.72
N LEU A 446 4.03 17.23 44.45
CA LEU A 446 4.12 15.82 44.10
C LEU A 446 5.56 15.37 44.34
N ASP A 447 5.74 14.44 45.26
CA ASP A 447 6.98 13.68 45.45
C ASP A 447 7.47 13.19 44.08
N GLU A 448 8.68 13.63 43.67
CA GLU A 448 9.25 13.30 42.36
C GLU A 448 9.34 11.79 42.14
N GLU A 449 9.54 11.02 43.20
CA GLU A 449 9.61 9.57 43.14
C GLU A 449 8.24 8.96 42.85
N ALA A 450 7.19 9.41 43.54
CA ALA A 450 5.81 9.00 43.26
C ALA A 450 5.35 9.38 41.84
N ALA A 451 5.67 10.60 41.39
CA ALA A 451 5.36 11.06 40.03
C ALA A 451 6.11 10.25 38.96
N SER A 452 7.35 9.81 39.24
CA SER A 452 8.13 8.95 38.34
C SER A 452 7.51 7.54 38.21
N ILE A 453 7.07 6.96 39.32
CA ILE A 453 6.40 5.64 39.37
C ILE A 453 5.06 5.71 38.62
N GLU A 454 4.27 6.76 38.83
CA GLU A 454 2.99 6.95 38.14
C GLU A 454 3.17 7.11 36.62
N ARG A 455 4.19 7.88 36.19
CA ARG A 455 4.57 7.95 34.76
C ARG A 455 4.95 6.59 34.19
N GLN A 456 5.76 5.82 34.91
CA GLN A 456 6.17 4.50 34.46
C GLN A 456 4.99 3.52 34.36
N ASN A 457 4.04 3.61 35.29
CA ASN A 457 2.80 2.84 35.26
C ASN A 457 1.88 3.27 34.11
N HIS A 458 1.77 4.58 33.83
CA HIS A 458 0.99 5.11 32.72
C HIS A 458 1.48 4.59 31.37
N LEU A 459 2.81 4.52 31.20
CA LEU A 459 3.46 4.10 29.95
C LEU A 459 3.53 2.57 29.80
N LYS A 460 3.11 1.79 30.81
CA LYS A 460 2.96 0.34 30.66
C LYS A 460 1.93 0.03 29.56
N GLY A 461 2.29 -0.87 28.66
CA GLY A 461 1.48 -1.20 27.50
C GLY A 461 1.52 -0.17 26.36
N LEU A 462 2.48 0.75 26.38
CA LEU A 462 2.76 1.67 25.29
C LEU A 462 3.19 0.91 24.03
N VAL A 463 4.16 0.01 24.14
CA VAL A 463 4.70 -0.77 23.02
C VAL A 463 4.63 -2.26 23.32
N TRP A 464 4.06 -3.02 22.37
CA TRP A 464 4.15 -4.48 22.36
C TRP A 464 4.82 -4.96 21.09
N ILE A 465 5.71 -5.93 21.22
CA ILE A 465 6.29 -6.68 20.10
C ILE A 465 5.73 -8.09 20.13
N ALA A 466 5.29 -8.58 18.98
CA ALA A 466 4.82 -9.94 18.81
C ALA A 466 5.47 -10.62 17.59
N GLU A 467 6.04 -11.79 17.79
CA GLU A 467 6.78 -12.54 16.77
C GLU A 467 6.08 -13.86 16.52
N GLN A 468 5.71 -14.09 15.26
CA GLN A 468 5.04 -15.31 14.84
C GLN A 468 5.98 -16.16 14.00
N LEU A 469 6.23 -17.40 14.43
CA LEU A 469 6.77 -18.45 13.57
C LEU A 469 5.64 -19.46 13.26
N PRO A 470 5.82 -20.41 12.34
CA PRO A 470 4.78 -21.39 12.02
C PRO A 470 4.29 -22.12 13.29
N GLY A 471 2.99 -21.98 13.57
CA GLY A 471 2.32 -22.66 14.70
C GLY A 471 2.57 -22.05 16.08
N ARG A 472 3.39 -20.99 16.19
CA ARG A 472 3.77 -20.40 17.48
C ARG A 472 3.85 -18.89 17.43
N MET A 473 3.53 -18.24 18.55
CA MET A 473 3.67 -16.79 18.68
C MET A 473 4.19 -16.42 20.06
N HIS A 474 5.16 -15.52 20.09
CA HIS A 474 5.68 -14.93 21.33
C HIS A 474 5.34 -13.44 21.36
N MET A 475 4.88 -12.92 22.50
CA MET A 475 4.46 -11.53 22.62
C MET A 475 4.77 -11.00 24.01
N ARG A 476 5.34 -9.79 24.11
CA ARG A 476 5.60 -9.12 25.39
C ARG A 476 5.42 -7.61 25.26
N ASP A 477 5.16 -7.01 26.42
CA ASP A 477 5.27 -5.56 26.61
C ASP A 477 6.75 -5.18 26.65
N VAL A 478 7.17 -4.31 25.74
CA VAL A 478 8.56 -3.82 25.63
C VAL A 478 8.64 -2.33 25.94
N SER A 479 7.60 -1.75 26.55
CA SER A 479 7.57 -0.32 26.86
C SER A 479 8.81 0.11 27.66
N ALA A 480 9.27 -0.71 28.61
CA ALA A 480 10.48 -0.42 29.39
C ALA A 480 11.72 -0.19 28.53
N PHE A 481 11.90 -0.88 27.40
CA PHE A 481 13.01 -0.64 26.47
C PHE A 481 12.97 0.78 25.88
N PHE A 482 11.78 1.30 25.62
CA PHE A 482 11.60 2.66 25.11
C PHE A 482 11.67 3.75 26.20
N LEU A 483 11.69 3.36 27.48
CA LEU A 483 11.59 4.26 28.63
C LEU A 483 12.86 4.29 29.50
N GLN A 484 13.60 3.19 29.57
CA GLN A 484 14.87 3.11 30.28
C GLN A 484 15.99 3.57 29.35
N THR A 485 16.52 4.79 29.53
CA THR A 485 17.97 5.09 29.65
C THR A 485 18.37 6.53 29.33
N VAL A 486 19.14 7.10 30.27
CA VAL A 486 20.39 7.91 30.22
C VAL A 486 20.78 8.73 28.96
N ASP A 487 20.48 8.29 27.74
CA ASP A 487 20.99 8.87 26.48
C ASP A 487 19.89 9.45 25.55
N ASN A 488 18.63 9.56 26.01
CA ASN A 488 17.51 10.22 25.32
C ASN A 488 17.13 9.70 23.92
N SER A 489 17.55 8.50 23.50
CA SER A 489 17.00 7.87 22.27
C SER A 489 17.18 6.36 22.20
N THR A 490 16.15 5.59 22.54
CA THR A 490 16.08 4.16 22.22
C THR A 490 15.35 3.97 20.90
N THR A 491 16.09 3.48 19.91
CA THR A 491 15.59 3.20 18.57
C THR A 491 15.56 1.69 18.39
N TRP A 492 14.44 1.17 17.91
CA TRP A 492 14.30 -0.23 17.54
C TRP A 492 14.24 -0.36 16.03
N LEU A 493 15.14 -1.19 15.49
CA LEU A 493 15.23 -1.54 14.08
C LEU A 493 14.81 -2.99 13.92
N ALA A 494 13.88 -3.24 13.01
CA ALA A 494 13.35 -4.56 12.71
C ALA A 494 13.53 -4.84 11.22
N SER A 495 14.32 -5.89 10.92
CA SER A 495 14.69 -6.34 9.57
C SER A 495 14.29 -7.81 9.32
N GLY A 496 13.42 -8.34 10.18
CA GLY A 496 12.95 -9.74 10.14
C GLY A 496 13.78 -10.70 10.98
N ILE A 497 14.89 -10.27 11.57
CA ILE A 497 15.61 -11.09 12.56
C ILE A 497 14.78 -11.13 13.85
N PRO A 498 14.50 -12.32 14.42
CA PRO A 498 13.80 -12.42 15.69
C PRO A 498 14.48 -11.62 16.82
N TYR A 499 13.67 -10.83 17.52
CA TYR A 499 14.05 -10.00 18.66
C TYR A 499 14.14 -10.83 19.95
N TYR A 500 13.23 -11.77 20.15
CA TYR A 500 13.24 -12.61 21.34
C TYR A 500 14.19 -13.79 21.16
N LYS A 501 15.05 -14.03 22.16
CA LYS A 501 16.00 -15.14 22.16
C LYS A 501 15.31 -16.49 21.91
N GLU A 502 14.15 -16.72 22.52
CA GLU A 502 13.39 -17.97 22.37
C GLU A 502 12.81 -18.17 20.96
N ILE A 503 12.61 -17.09 20.19
CA ILE A 503 12.18 -17.15 18.78
C ILE A 503 13.39 -17.29 17.87
N LEU A 504 14.49 -16.59 18.16
CA LEU A 504 15.75 -16.71 17.41
C LEU A 504 16.31 -18.13 17.44
N GLU A 505 16.31 -18.76 18.62
CA GLU A 505 16.72 -20.16 18.78
C GLU A 505 15.79 -21.11 18.02
N ALA A 506 14.49 -20.86 18.08
CA ALA A 506 13.49 -21.69 17.41
C ALA A 506 13.52 -21.58 15.88
N SER A 507 13.84 -20.40 15.36
CA SER A 507 13.91 -20.15 13.92
C SER A 507 15.18 -20.68 13.28
N CYS A 508 16.16 -21.13 14.08
CA CYS A 508 17.50 -21.56 13.65
C CYS A 508 18.26 -20.51 12.83
N VAL A 509 17.88 -19.24 12.91
CA VAL A 509 18.50 -18.16 12.12
C VAL A 509 19.84 -17.79 12.73
N ASN A 510 20.91 -17.82 11.93
CA ASN A 510 22.21 -17.34 12.39
C ASN A 510 22.25 -15.80 12.45
N ASN A 511 22.29 -15.24 13.66
CA ASN A 511 22.29 -13.80 13.89
C ASN A 511 23.54 -13.10 13.31
N GLU A 512 24.69 -13.79 13.25
CA GLU A 512 25.94 -13.24 12.72
C GLU A 512 25.92 -13.07 11.19
N ALA A 513 25.09 -13.85 10.48
CA ALA A 513 24.95 -13.75 9.03
C ALA A 513 24.10 -12.54 8.58
N TYR A 514 23.43 -11.84 9.49
CA TYR A 514 22.47 -10.78 9.13
C TYR A 514 22.73 -9.44 9.80
N VAL A 515 24.00 -9.13 10.12
CA VAL A 515 24.42 -7.90 10.84
C VAL A 515 23.74 -6.65 10.28
N THR A 516 22.69 -6.21 10.99
CA THR A 516 21.95 -4.96 10.73
C THR A 516 21.75 -4.23 12.05
N ASN A 517 22.76 -4.24 12.92
CA ASN A 517 22.68 -3.53 14.19
C ASN A 517 22.79 -2.03 13.94
N LEU A 518 21.82 -1.29 14.49
CA LEU A 518 21.85 0.16 14.50
C LEU A 518 22.93 0.62 15.48
N THR A 519 23.93 1.37 15.02
CA THR A 519 24.95 1.94 15.92
C THR A 519 24.36 3.10 16.73
N THR A 520 24.96 3.39 17.89
CA THR A 520 24.54 4.55 18.71
C THR A 520 24.66 5.88 17.95
N ALA A 521 25.68 6.01 17.08
CA ALA A 521 25.85 7.19 16.24
C ALA A 521 24.68 7.34 15.24
N GLU A 522 24.32 6.27 14.53
CA GLU A 522 23.19 6.29 13.60
C GLU A 522 21.87 6.58 14.32
N SER A 523 21.65 5.98 15.50
CA SER A 523 20.46 6.26 16.32
C SER A 523 20.33 7.74 16.67
N ARG A 524 21.45 8.43 16.95
CA ARG A 524 21.47 9.87 17.26
C ARG A 524 21.17 10.75 16.04
N GLU A 525 21.52 10.32 14.82
CA GLU A 525 21.23 11.07 13.59
C GLU A 525 19.74 11.05 13.21
N LEU A 526 18.99 10.04 13.66
CA LEU A 526 17.56 9.88 13.39
C LEU A 526 16.72 10.87 14.20
N THR A 527 16.72 12.13 13.80
CA THR A 527 16.09 13.24 14.55
C THR A 527 14.75 13.71 13.97
N ASN A 528 14.45 13.33 12.74
CA ASN A 528 13.22 13.70 12.03
C ASN A 528 12.90 12.69 10.91
N LEU A 529 11.77 12.88 10.22
CA LEU A 529 11.33 11.97 9.15
C LEU A 529 12.26 11.97 7.92
N GLU A 530 12.96 13.06 7.63
CA GLU A 530 13.93 13.11 6.52
C GLU A 530 15.18 12.25 6.82
N ALA A 531 15.64 12.26 8.07
CA ALA A 531 16.72 11.38 8.51
C ALA A 531 16.30 9.90 8.43
N ILE A 532 15.06 9.56 8.80
CA ILE A 532 14.52 8.21 8.63
C ILE A 532 14.36 7.84 7.15
N ASP A 533 13.85 8.74 6.30
CA ASP A 533 13.76 8.52 4.85
C ASP A 533 15.14 8.18 4.27
N LYS A 534 16.15 9.00 4.58
CA LYS A 534 17.52 8.78 4.15
C LYS A 534 18.06 7.44 4.64
N PHE A 535 17.85 7.12 5.92
CA PHE A 535 18.30 5.86 6.53
C PHE A 535 17.70 4.64 5.81
N LEU A 536 16.39 4.64 5.58
CA LEU A 536 15.69 3.53 4.90
C LEU A 536 16.13 3.41 3.44
N ARG A 537 16.34 4.53 2.74
CA ARG A 537 16.87 4.50 1.36
C ARG A 537 18.26 3.89 1.30
N THR A 538 19.18 4.31 2.18
CA THR A 538 20.56 3.81 2.19
C THR A 538 20.69 2.31 2.48
N ARG A 539 19.65 1.70 3.06
CA ARG A 539 19.61 0.29 3.44
C ARG A 539 18.63 -0.53 2.62
N GLY A 540 17.95 0.09 1.67
CA GLY A 540 17.03 -0.63 0.81
C GLY A 540 17.76 -1.50 -0.19
N PHE A 541 17.06 -2.48 -0.74
CA PHE A 541 17.57 -3.38 -1.75
C PHE A 541 17.02 -2.98 -3.12
N ARG A 542 17.88 -3.07 -4.15
CA ARG A 542 17.56 -2.80 -5.55
C ARG A 542 18.12 -3.93 -6.41
N GLY A 543 17.33 -4.98 -6.59
CA GLY A 543 17.74 -6.17 -7.33
C GLY A 543 17.95 -5.91 -8.82
N ASP A 544 17.33 -4.87 -9.38
CA ASP A 544 17.45 -4.49 -10.79
C ASP A 544 18.80 -3.87 -11.14
N LEU A 545 19.59 -3.47 -10.14
CA LEU A 545 20.92 -2.88 -10.29
C LEU A 545 22.05 -3.91 -10.14
N LEU A 546 21.71 -5.18 -9.93
CA LEU A 546 22.69 -6.25 -10.00
C LEU A 546 23.13 -6.47 -11.46
N ASP A 547 24.25 -7.15 -11.65
CA ASP A 547 24.76 -7.50 -12.99
C ASP A 547 23.70 -8.29 -13.80
N ASP A 548 23.77 -8.24 -15.13
CA ASP A 548 22.71 -8.74 -16.02
C ASP A 548 22.28 -10.20 -15.76
N GLU A 549 23.19 -11.08 -15.34
CA GLU A 549 22.87 -12.47 -14.99
C GLU A 549 22.12 -12.61 -13.64
N GLN A 550 22.26 -11.63 -12.75
CA GLN A 550 21.75 -11.64 -11.38
C GLN A 550 20.62 -10.63 -11.12
N SER A 551 20.39 -9.69 -12.05
CA SER A 551 19.34 -8.68 -11.92
C SER A 551 17.96 -9.30 -11.73
N VAL A 552 17.15 -8.73 -10.83
CA VAL A 552 15.78 -9.18 -10.55
C VAL A 552 14.89 -7.98 -10.29
N ALA A 553 13.64 -8.06 -10.75
CA ALA A 553 12.67 -6.99 -10.56
C ALA A 553 12.08 -7.04 -9.14
N TYR A 554 12.93 -6.85 -8.14
CA TYR A 554 12.59 -6.94 -6.72
C TYR A 554 13.45 -5.99 -5.89
N GLY A 555 12.85 -5.45 -4.84
CA GLY A 555 13.54 -4.52 -3.96
C GLY A 555 12.60 -3.81 -3.03
N ASN A 556 13.09 -2.76 -2.37
CA ASN A 556 12.24 -1.91 -1.56
C ASN A 556 11.39 -1.00 -2.44
N ILE A 557 10.08 -1.25 -2.47
CA ILE A 557 9.10 -0.67 -3.41
C ILE A 557 8.28 0.49 -2.83
N ASP A 558 8.49 0.83 -1.56
CA ASP A 558 7.93 2.02 -0.93
C ASP A 558 8.71 2.45 0.31
N ILE A 559 8.33 3.62 0.83
CA ILE A 559 8.66 4.06 2.18
C ILE A 559 7.40 4.74 2.77
N LYS A 560 7.00 4.36 3.99
CA LYS A 560 5.96 5.01 4.80
C LYS A 560 6.61 5.63 6.02
N LEU A 561 6.32 6.91 6.27
CA LEU A 561 6.90 7.69 7.35
C LEU A 561 5.78 8.28 8.20
N PHE A 562 5.91 8.14 9.50
CA PHE A 562 4.94 8.63 10.47
C PHE A 562 5.64 9.27 11.65
N ALA A 563 5.28 10.51 11.97
CA ALA A 563 5.67 11.18 13.20
C ALA A 563 4.42 11.49 14.02
N TYR A 564 4.54 11.39 15.34
CA TYR A 564 3.52 11.85 16.27
C TYR A 564 4.14 12.74 17.34
N ASN A 565 3.62 13.95 17.44
CA ASN A 565 3.98 14.89 18.49
C ASN A 565 2.85 14.91 19.51
N ALA A 566 3.08 14.27 20.66
CA ALA A 566 2.06 14.11 21.68
C ALA A 566 1.68 15.44 22.36
N ARG A 567 2.57 16.44 22.37
CA ARG A 567 2.27 17.78 22.90
C ARG A 567 1.23 18.50 22.05
N LEU A 568 1.32 18.37 20.73
CA LEU A 568 0.42 19.05 19.79
C LEU A 568 -0.80 18.18 19.44
N GLY A 569 -0.80 16.89 19.78
CA GLY A 569 -1.77 15.92 19.27
C GLY A 569 -1.74 15.78 17.74
N MET A 570 -0.65 16.20 17.10
CA MET A 570 -0.50 16.23 15.65
C MET A 570 0.32 15.06 15.15
N SER A 571 -0.14 14.44 14.07
CA SER A 571 0.59 13.42 13.31
C SER A 571 1.00 13.94 11.94
N ASP A 572 2.22 13.66 11.50
CA ASP A 572 2.67 13.82 10.11
C ASP A 572 2.81 12.43 9.49
N TYR A 573 2.14 12.20 8.37
CA TYR A 573 2.21 10.95 7.62
C TYR A 573 2.43 11.24 6.14
N HIS A 574 3.40 10.56 5.56
CA HIS A 574 3.60 10.57 4.12
C HIS A 574 4.24 9.26 3.64
N ALA A 575 3.98 8.95 2.37
CA ALA A 575 4.48 7.75 1.71
C ALA A 575 5.15 8.08 0.37
N PHE A 576 6.06 7.21 -0.04
CA PHE A 576 6.72 7.19 -1.34
C PHE A 576 6.43 5.86 -2.01
N ALA A 577 6.09 5.87 -3.30
CA ALA A 577 5.93 4.67 -4.10
C ALA A 577 7.10 4.48 -5.05
N GLY A 578 7.43 3.22 -5.33
CA GLY A 578 8.44 2.80 -6.29
C GLY A 578 9.77 2.39 -5.65
N PRO A 579 10.67 1.80 -6.44
CA PRO A 579 11.96 1.35 -5.97
C PRO A 579 12.77 2.49 -5.35
N VAL A 580 13.44 2.23 -4.23
CA VAL A 580 14.20 3.27 -3.53
C VAL A 580 15.38 3.77 -4.36
N PHE A 581 15.60 5.09 -4.31
CA PHE A 581 16.78 5.77 -4.85
C PHE A 581 17.11 7.00 -3.98
N ILE A 582 18.37 7.44 -4.01
CA ILE A 582 18.80 8.66 -3.29
C ILE A 582 18.33 9.90 -4.04
N ARG A 583 17.43 10.66 -3.41
CA ARG A 583 16.92 11.94 -3.96
C ARG A 583 17.94 13.06 -3.82
N LEU A 584 17.86 14.04 -4.74
CA LEU A 584 18.68 15.28 -4.71
C LEU A 584 18.62 16.03 -3.37
N GLN A 585 17.48 16.01 -2.68
CA GLN A 585 17.33 16.64 -1.35
C GLN A 585 18.27 16.03 -0.28
N HIS A 586 18.67 14.77 -0.45
CA HIS A 586 19.62 14.09 0.45
C HIS A 586 21.09 14.32 0.04
N VAL A 587 21.34 14.95 -1.11
CA VAL A 587 22.67 15.33 -1.57
C VAL A 587 23.00 16.71 -1.00
N GLN A 588 23.58 16.75 0.20
CA GLN A 588 24.21 17.99 0.66
C GLN A 588 25.38 18.31 -0.28
N THR A 589 25.33 19.48 -0.93
CA THR A 589 26.50 20.09 -1.53
C THR A 589 27.48 20.37 -0.40
N ARG A 590 28.47 19.49 -0.21
CA ARG A 590 29.68 19.87 0.53
C ARG A 590 30.28 21.05 -0.23
N SER A 591 30.05 22.27 0.26
CA SER A 591 30.88 23.41 -0.09
C SER A 591 32.28 23.12 0.45
N LEU A 592 33.13 22.55 -0.40
CA LEU A 592 34.57 22.54 -0.16
C LEU A 592 35.03 24.00 -0.05
N PRO A 593 35.81 24.38 0.98
CA PRO A 593 36.44 25.69 0.99
C PRO A 593 37.37 25.79 -0.21
N ALA A 594 37.28 26.90 -0.94
CA ALA A 594 38.21 27.22 -2.01
C ALA A 594 39.65 27.27 -1.43
N ALA A 595 40.42 26.21 -1.65
CA ALA A 595 41.86 26.23 -1.45
C ALA A 595 42.52 26.58 -2.79
N MET A 596 43.25 27.68 -2.75
CA MET A 596 44.07 28.24 -3.82
C MET A 596 45.07 27.23 -4.37
N GLY A 597 45.45 27.46 -5.63
CA GLY A 597 46.10 26.48 -6.48
C GLY A 597 47.45 25.97 -6.02
N TYR A 598 47.74 24.73 -6.42
CA TYR A 598 49.08 24.30 -6.78
C TYR A 598 48.97 23.36 -7.98
N ARG A 599 49.80 23.64 -8.98
CA ARG A 599 49.97 22.90 -10.24
C ARG A 599 51.03 21.82 -9.97
N GLY A 600 50.75 20.56 -10.31
CA GLY A 600 51.73 19.48 -10.26
C GLY A 600 51.13 18.12 -10.59
N ASP A 601 51.62 17.52 -11.67
CA ASP A 601 51.27 16.19 -12.19
C ASP A 601 51.43 15.07 -11.15
N LEU A 602 50.56 14.05 -11.19
CA LEU A 602 50.84 12.64 -10.86
C LEU A 602 49.67 11.74 -11.30
N ALA A 603 50.00 10.67 -12.01
CA ALA A 603 49.10 9.69 -12.64
C ALA A 603 48.31 8.82 -11.63
N PRO A 604 47.20 8.17 -12.03
CA PRO A 604 46.41 7.30 -11.16
C PRO A 604 47.07 5.92 -11.00
N ALA A 605 47.35 5.53 -9.75
CA ALA A 605 47.89 4.21 -9.40
C ALA A 605 46.79 3.25 -8.91
N SER A 606 46.53 2.26 -9.77
CA SER A 606 46.30 0.82 -9.51
C SER A 606 45.29 0.37 -8.44
N LEU A 607 44.18 -0.19 -8.93
CA LEU A 607 43.43 -1.30 -8.35
C LEU A 607 44.30 -2.58 -8.41
N ILE A 608 44.55 -3.22 -7.27
CA ILE A 608 45.05 -4.60 -7.21
C ILE A 608 43.83 -5.50 -7.00
N ARG A 609 43.42 -6.17 -8.09
CA ARG A 609 42.55 -7.36 -8.06
C ARG A 609 43.41 -8.56 -7.69
N ASP A 610 42.95 -9.35 -6.72
CA ASP A 610 43.52 -10.67 -6.45
C ASP A 610 42.62 -11.71 -7.14
N ASP A 611 43.05 -12.12 -8.33
CA ASP A 611 42.42 -13.16 -9.16
C ASP A 611 42.98 -14.53 -8.78
N ARG A 612 42.35 -15.25 -7.84
CA ARG A 612 42.53 -16.71 -7.70
C ARG A 612 41.32 -17.40 -7.09
N LEU A 613 40.39 -17.82 -7.94
CA LEU A 613 39.72 -19.13 -7.80
C LEU A 613 39.05 -19.49 -9.13
N SER A 614 39.81 -20.19 -9.96
CA SER A 614 39.37 -20.86 -11.17
C SER A 614 38.74 -22.21 -10.82
N VAL A 615 37.51 -22.45 -11.27
CA VAL A 615 36.99 -23.81 -11.53
C VAL A 615 36.30 -23.78 -12.89
N VAL A 616 36.62 -24.78 -13.72
CA VAL A 616 36.18 -24.93 -15.12
C VAL A 616 34.90 -25.78 -15.18
N VAL A 617 33.90 -25.20 -15.85
CA VAL A 617 32.82 -25.72 -16.71
C VAL A 617 32.60 -27.23 -16.79
N ASP A 618 31.37 -27.68 -16.46
CA ASP A 618 30.45 -28.36 -17.41
C ASP A 618 29.01 -28.29 -16.85
N ASP A 619 28.02 -28.20 -17.76
CA ASP A 619 26.56 -28.13 -17.54
C ASP A 619 25.90 -26.75 -17.24
N ALA A 620 26.46 -25.66 -17.79
CA ALA A 620 25.87 -24.32 -17.68
C ALA A 620 24.76 -23.99 -18.73
N ALA A 621 24.32 -24.96 -19.53
CA ALA A 621 23.38 -24.74 -20.63
C ALA A 621 21.92 -25.16 -20.34
N GLU A 622 21.62 -25.70 -19.16
CA GLU A 622 20.29 -26.27 -18.83
C GLU A 622 19.54 -25.58 -17.67
N LEU A 623 20.01 -24.42 -17.17
CA LEU A 623 19.45 -23.75 -15.98
C LEU A 623 18.80 -22.39 -16.24
N ALA A 624 18.30 -22.18 -17.46
CA ALA A 624 17.68 -20.93 -17.89
C ALA A 624 16.14 -21.00 -17.84
N GLU A 625 15.53 -21.18 -16.67
CA GLU A 625 14.08 -21.03 -16.44
C GLU A 625 13.81 -21.06 -14.91
N LEU A 626 12.80 -20.32 -14.40
CA LEU A 626 12.18 -20.41 -13.03
C LEU A 626 12.12 -19.10 -12.19
N GLN A 627 11.40 -18.03 -12.59
CA GLN A 627 11.22 -16.83 -11.74
C GLN A 627 9.87 -16.13 -11.94
N VAL A 628 8.94 -16.19 -10.96
CA VAL A 628 7.73 -15.36 -10.69
C VAL A 628 6.88 -15.91 -9.49
N ILE A 629 6.99 -17.16 -9.00
CA ILE A 629 6.22 -17.57 -7.78
C ILE A 629 6.96 -17.30 -6.47
N THR A 630 8.25 -17.53 -6.44
CA THR A 630 9.13 -17.12 -5.36
C THR A 630 10.47 -17.04 -6.05
N GLU A 631 10.90 -15.82 -6.36
CA GLU A 631 12.27 -15.50 -6.73
C GLU A 631 13.21 -16.43 -5.97
N ARG A 632 14.04 -17.18 -6.68
CA ARG A 632 15.04 -18.09 -6.12
C ARG A 632 16.39 -17.43 -6.34
N ARG A 633 17.15 -17.20 -5.26
CA ARG A 633 18.64 -17.19 -5.20
C ARG A 633 19.09 -16.53 -3.91
N ILE A 634 19.72 -17.28 -2.98
CA ILE A 634 20.38 -16.72 -1.78
C ILE A 634 21.12 -15.44 -2.23
N VAL A 635 20.64 -14.28 -1.79
CA VAL A 635 21.37 -13.03 -2.02
C VAL A 635 22.58 -13.16 -1.11
N ARG A 636 23.68 -13.67 -1.67
CA ARG A 636 24.97 -13.68 -0.98
C ARG A 636 25.26 -12.24 -0.53
N ASP A 637 25.89 -12.07 0.62
CA ASP A 637 26.11 -10.74 1.22
C ASP A 637 26.90 -9.79 0.30
N ASP A 638 27.70 -10.34 -0.62
CA ASP A 638 28.38 -9.61 -1.69
C ASP A 638 27.40 -8.95 -2.68
N MET A 639 26.36 -9.66 -3.14
CA MET A 639 25.31 -9.12 -4.01
C MET A 639 24.52 -8.01 -3.32
N ARG A 640 24.25 -8.18 -2.01
CA ARG A 640 23.58 -7.15 -1.21
C ARG A 640 24.45 -5.90 -1.10
N ALA A 641 25.75 -6.05 -0.88
CA ALA A 641 26.69 -4.95 -0.82
C ALA A 641 26.82 -4.21 -2.17
N VAL A 642 26.85 -4.95 -3.30
CA VAL A 642 26.86 -4.36 -4.64
C VAL A 642 25.58 -3.57 -4.90
N ALA A 643 24.41 -4.18 -4.70
CA ALA A 643 23.12 -3.47 -4.84
C ALA A 643 23.04 -2.25 -3.93
N MET A 644 23.54 -2.34 -2.70
CA MET A 644 23.57 -1.22 -1.74
C MET A 644 24.50 -0.09 -2.17
N SER A 645 25.67 -0.40 -2.75
CA SER A 645 26.60 0.61 -3.28
C SER A 645 26.02 1.39 -4.46
N GLN A 646 25.11 0.78 -5.21
CA GLN A 646 24.47 1.36 -6.40
C GLN A 646 23.13 2.06 -6.12
N ILE A 647 22.64 2.14 -4.87
CA ILE A 647 21.39 2.87 -4.52
C ILE A 647 21.48 4.38 -4.82
N SER A 648 22.70 4.91 -5.03
CA SER A 648 22.91 6.27 -5.56
C SER A 648 22.38 6.48 -6.99
N SER A 649 21.93 5.41 -7.65
CA SER A 649 21.41 5.40 -9.02
C SER A 649 20.07 6.15 -9.18
N SER A 650 19.76 6.41 -10.45
CA SER A 650 18.55 7.05 -10.94
C SER A 650 17.25 6.33 -10.55
N PRO A 651 16.09 6.99 -10.73
CA PRO A 651 14.79 6.32 -10.68
C PRO A 651 14.74 5.06 -11.55
N PHE A 652 13.98 4.06 -11.11
CA PHE A 652 13.73 2.85 -11.87
C PHE A 652 12.87 3.15 -13.12
N LYS A 653 13.14 2.43 -14.21
CA LYS A 653 12.39 2.53 -15.48
C LYS A 653 12.15 1.14 -16.08
N TRP A 654 10.91 0.80 -16.40
CA TRP A 654 10.59 -0.45 -17.08
C TRP A 654 11.26 -0.55 -18.45
N SER A 655 11.37 0.56 -19.20
CA SER A 655 12.04 0.59 -20.51
C SER A 655 13.56 0.36 -20.47
N SER A 656 14.16 0.38 -19.28
CA SER A 656 15.61 0.29 -19.09
C SER A 656 16.04 -0.94 -18.30
N VAL A 657 15.13 -1.88 -18.06
CA VAL A 657 15.45 -3.14 -17.38
C VAL A 657 16.26 -4.06 -18.29
N ALA A 658 17.04 -4.96 -17.68
CA ALA A 658 17.72 -6.02 -18.41
C ALA A 658 16.73 -6.85 -19.25
N GLU A 659 17.18 -7.38 -20.39
CA GLU A 659 16.34 -8.05 -21.39
C GLU A 659 15.46 -9.16 -20.79
N LYS A 660 15.99 -9.94 -19.84
CA LYS A 660 15.26 -11.01 -19.14
C LYS A 660 14.07 -10.52 -18.30
N MET A 661 14.03 -9.24 -17.94
CA MET A 661 12.93 -8.61 -17.21
C MET A 661 11.93 -7.89 -18.13
N ALA A 662 12.25 -7.73 -19.41
CA ALA A 662 11.44 -6.97 -20.36
C ALA A 662 10.07 -7.61 -20.63
N THR A 663 9.94 -8.92 -20.39
CA THR A 663 8.70 -9.69 -20.57
C THR A 663 7.80 -9.72 -19.33
N LEU A 664 8.25 -9.14 -18.19
CA LEU A 664 7.47 -9.14 -16.96
C LEU A 664 6.19 -8.33 -17.13
N GLN A 665 5.07 -8.88 -16.64
CA GLN A 665 3.77 -8.23 -16.74
C GLN A 665 3.65 -7.05 -15.75
N HIS A 666 3.31 -5.86 -16.27
CA HIS A 666 3.25 -4.62 -15.49
C HIS A 666 2.15 -3.66 -15.99
N ALA A 667 0.98 -4.21 -16.33
CA ALA A 667 -0.18 -3.44 -16.77
C ALA A 667 -0.58 -2.39 -15.71
N GLY A 668 -0.92 -1.18 -16.16
CA GLY A 668 -1.27 -0.08 -15.26
C GLY A 668 -0.09 0.56 -14.53
N HIS A 669 1.16 0.14 -14.79
CA HIS A 669 2.33 0.81 -14.24
C HIS A 669 2.73 2.05 -15.08
N PRO A 670 3.28 3.08 -14.44
CA PRO A 670 4.11 4.07 -15.11
C PRO A 670 5.44 3.44 -15.53
N ASP A 671 6.03 3.93 -16.62
CA ASP A 671 7.36 3.49 -17.07
C ASP A 671 8.45 3.90 -16.07
N GLU A 672 8.56 5.21 -15.76
CA GLU A 672 9.53 5.76 -14.80
C GLU A 672 8.92 5.94 -13.40
N TRP A 673 9.63 5.44 -12.38
CA TRP A 673 9.23 5.50 -10.97
C TRP A 673 9.95 6.61 -10.21
N ASN A 674 9.63 7.86 -10.53
CA ASN A 674 10.24 9.06 -9.94
C ASN A 674 9.22 9.92 -9.17
N PHE A 675 8.48 9.30 -8.25
CA PHE A 675 7.37 9.96 -7.55
C PHE A 675 7.84 10.80 -6.36
N GLY A 676 7.08 11.84 -6.01
CA GLY A 676 7.32 12.66 -4.81
C GLY A 676 6.75 12.01 -3.54
N LYS A 677 6.87 12.70 -2.39
CA LYS A 677 6.16 12.32 -1.17
C LYS A 677 4.66 12.59 -1.31
N VAL A 678 3.83 11.69 -0.82
CA VAL A 678 2.36 11.81 -0.87
C VAL A 678 1.78 11.66 0.53
N SER A 679 0.98 12.65 0.95
CA SER A 679 0.06 12.53 2.09
C SER A 679 -1.36 12.42 1.56
N PRO A 680 -2.14 11.41 1.95
CA PRO A 680 -3.49 11.20 1.44
C PRO A 680 -4.40 12.35 1.88
N LYS A 681 -5.29 12.76 0.99
CA LYS A 681 -6.33 13.77 1.25
C LYS A 681 -7.67 13.07 1.34
N TRP A 682 -8.04 12.69 2.56
CA TRP A 682 -9.30 12.03 2.83
C TRP A 682 -10.49 12.97 2.56
N ALA A 683 -11.56 12.39 2.01
CA ALA A 683 -12.81 13.06 1.68
C ALA A 683 -13.60 13.50 2.93
N TRP A 684 -13.49 12.78 4.05
CA TRP A 684 -14.18 13.11 5.31
C TRP A 684 -13.39 12.71 6.57
#